data_AF-A0A2V9GHN9-F1
#
_entry.id   AF-A0A2V9GHN9-F1
#
_cell.length_a   1.000
_cell.length_b   1.000
_cell.length_c   1.000
_cell.angle_alpha   90.00
_cell.angle_beta   90.00
_cell.angle_gamma   90.00
#
_symmetry.space_group_name_H-M   'P 1'
#
loop_
_entity.id
_entity.type
_entity.pdbx_description
1 polymer ?
#
loop_
_entity_poly.entity_id
_entity_poly.type
_entity_poly.pdbx_seq_one_letter_code
_entity_poly.pdbx_strand_id
1 'polypeptide(L)'
;MSSRRVTIPVCVAVLVLAVVRVGSAKPAADDASAFAAADAQILSEIREHSQAMDNLEYLSDEIGPRLTGSPQLKQANDWTAAKFRQYGLTNVHLEPWTITHSWTRGTAHARIVTPTEHPLTIAATGWSPSTAGVVRGPVVYFDAKTKEDFEKFRGKLKGAIVIYQEPASLSPPKLETPNAELARPMQAPPPVKGQPPAPSPFAAFQEVARARNEFFKQEGVAVVLRDSNKPHGLLNMTGIGGEKFDVGVIPTAFITGEGYRMLFRMQKHGKVEVEIEITNSFGDKPMDVYNTVAEIRGSEKPDEAVILGAHLDSWDLGTGSTDNGTGSMAVLEAARTLAKLNLKPKRTIRFVLFTGEEEGLVGSVKYVDAHKDELEKISGVLVYDSGTGRVLTLGLHDNYQDREIVDQVLAPLKELKLLEPTMRRSFGTDHASFDDVGVPGFFVVQDGAEYNQTHHSQSDTFDKVWKDELNQGADAAKAEAPKPDPIVEMDTKILEQVKADQGELKADLQYLADRIGPRLTGSPQLDQASHWTIERFKELGLAIAKLEPWIIANSWARGSATGQITSPTHHMLTLETAGWSAGTKGAVRGPVIGIAAEKPENLQQYKGKLKGAIVIVGRPREMGSPGHPLLTPWGEETIPVARPKMDDRKPFDFEAYMKLRQAQTKFFAEEGVGAVLQGSEKWYGLLNMSAIGREYAPSAIPTAYMTRENYTLLWRLLDAGAVEAEVNIASSFSGKPVEVYNTVAEISGTEKPDEFVIVGGHLDSWDLGTGATDNGTGSMAVLEAARALQKLGVKPKRTIRFVLFTGEEQGLNGSKAYVKTHQKELEKISGVLVHDSGTGKVLTIGLMGNYAVREMIDRALYPLAQAKDVGLAEPTLRSEGGSDHVPFDGAGVPGFWCVQQNVDYDKTHHSQADTLDRVRWDDLTEGAQVLAVFAYNVAQLPEMLPRKPAKQGGD
;
A
#
# COMPACT_ATOMS: atom_id res chain seq x y z
N MET A 1 -1.42 38.63 63.85
CA MET A 1 -0.68 39.27 62.75
C MET A 1 -1.15 38.64 61.44
N SER A 2 -1.69 39.48 60.54
CA SER A 2 -2.29 39.20 59.23
C SER A 2 -3.30 38.04 59.14
N SER A 3 -4.58 38.38 58.99
CA SER A 3 -5.62 37.47 58.56
C SER A 3 -6.59 38.13 57.57
N ARG A 4 -6.84 37.40 56.48
CA ARG A 4 -8.09 37.30 55.69
C ARG A 4 -8.48 38.41 54.69
N ARG A 5 -8.40 37.99 53.41
CA ARG A 5 -9.38 38.00 52.28
C ARG A 5 -10.36 39.18 52.17
N VAL A 6 -10.56 39.69 50.93
CA VAL A 6 -11.84 39.69 50.16
C VAL A 6 -11.77 40.55 48.86
N THR A 7 -12.24 39.94 47.74
CA THR A 7 -12.85 40.43 46.46
C THR A 7 -12.23 41.46 45.48
N ILE A 8 -12.40 41.12 44.17
CA ILE A 8 -12.37 41.92 42.92
C ILE A 8 -13.76 42.60 42.73
N PRO A 9 -13.94 43.76 42.04
CA PRO A 9 -14.39 43.75 40.62
C PRO A 9 -14.03 44.98 39.72
N VAL A 10 -13.99 44.75 38.39
CA VAL A 10 -14.62 45.50 37.25
C VAL A 10 -14.21 46.99 37.02
N CYS A 11 -13.55 47.37 35.91
CA CYS A 11 -14.04 47.70 34.54
C CYS A 11 -14.63 49.14 34.36
N VAL A 12 -14.39 49.74 33.16
CA VAL A 12 -15.12 50.87 32.50
C VAL A 12 -14.64 52.32 32.83
N ALA A 13 -13.88 53.02 31.95
CA ALA A 13 -14.30 53.94 30.86
C ALA A 13 -14.28 55.44 31.31
N VAL A 14 -14.12 56.54 30.55
CA VAL A 14 -14.05 56.84 29.09
C VAL A 14 -13.82 58.38 28.93
N LEU A 15 -13.04 58.79 27.90
CA LEU A 15 -13.14 60.01 27.03
C LEU A 15 -13.00 61.45 27.63
N VAL A 16 -12.70 62.55 26.91
CA VAL A 16 -12.44 62.96 25.48
C VAL A 16 -11.66 64.32 25.55
N LEU A 17 -10.89 64.78 24.56
CA LEU A 17 -11.23 65.69 23.41
C LEU A 17 -9.87 66.28 22.91
N ALA A 18 -9.57 66.62 21.66
CA ALA A 18 -10.31 66.70 20.40
C ALA A 18 -9.29 66.81 19.24
N VAL A 19 -9.52 66.13 18.12
CA VAL A 19 -9.01 66.54 16.80
C VAL A 19 -10.20 66.64 15.86
N VAL A 20 -10.24 67.78 15.17
CA VAL A 20 -11.29 68.19 14.24
C VAL A 20 -11.32 67.28 13.01
N ARG A 21 -12.54 66.89 12.65
CA ARG A 21 -12.93 66.17 11.43
C ARG A 21 -12.63 66.98 10.18
N VAL A 22 -12.00 66.34 9.19
CA VAL A 22 -12.27 66.56 7.76
C VAL A 22 -12.38 65.17 7.12
N GLY A 23 -13.48 64.93 6.41
CA GLY A 23 -13.63 63.82 5.45
C GLY A 23 -13.97 62.46 6.05
N SER A 24 -15.26 62.21 6.27
CA SER A 24 -15.80 60.85 6.36
C SER A 24 -15.73 60.19 4.98
N ALA A 25 -14.62 59.52 4.65
CA ALA A 25 -14.67 58.41 3.71
C ALA A 25 -15.15 57.19 4.49
N LYS A 26 -16.29 56.62 4.06
CA LYS A 26 -16.71 55.27 4.48
C LYS A 26 -15.51 54.31 4.37
N PRO A 27 -15.34 53.32 5.26
CA PRO A 27 -14.58 52.15 4.87
C PRO A 27 -15.28 51.57 3.64
N ALA A 28 -14.58 51.50 2.51
CA ALA A 28 -15.10 50.88 1.31
C ALA A 28 -15.33 49.40 1.61
N ALA A 29 -16.56 49.06 1.96
CA ALA A 29 -17.07 47.69 1.98
C ALA A 29 -17.34 47.17 0.55
N ASP A 30 -16.93 47.91 -0.49
CA ASP A 30 -17.19 47.59 -1.90
C ASP A 30 -16.05 46.79 -2.58
N ASP A 31 -14.82 46.76 -2.03
CA ASP A 31 -13.68 46.10 -2.70
C ASP A 31 -13.54 44.60 -2.41
N ALA A 32 -14.24 44.06 -1.40
CA ALA A 32 -14.36 42.60 -1.23
C ALA A 32 -15.16 41.93 -2.39
N SER A 33 -15.70 42.72 -3.34
CA SER A 33 -16.52 42.25 -4.45
C SER A 33 -15.87 42.36 -5.85
N ALA A 34 -14.69 42.98 -5.99
CA ALA A 34 -14.13 43.27 -7.32
C ALA A 34 -13.69 42.01 -8.10
N PHE A 35 -13.31 40.94 -7.39
CA PHE A 35 -12.84 39.67 -7.98
C PHE A 35 -13.85 38.54 -7.88
N ALA A 36 -14.75 38.59 -6.89
CA ALA A 36 -15.69 37.50 -6.56
C ALA A 36 -16.58 37.06 -7.74
N ALA A 37 -16.97 37.98 -8.63
CA ALA A 37 -17.75 37.64 -9.82
C ALA A 37 -16.93 36.84 -10.86
N ALA A 38 -15.65 37.20 -11.06
CA ALA A 38 -14.75 36.46 -11.94
C ALA A 38 -14.36 35.11 -11.30
N ASP A 39 -14.12 35.08 -9.99
CA ASP A 39 -13.80 33.85 -9.26
C ASP A 39 -14.96 32.84 -9.32
N ALA A 40 -16.21 33.31 -9.15
CA ALA A 40 -17.38 32.45 -9.29
C ALA A 40 -17.52 31.89 -10.72
N GLN A 41 -17.21 32.68 -11.76
CA GLN A 41 -17.19 32.21 -13.15
C GLN A 41 -16.10 31.17 -13.39
N ILE A 42 -14.90 31.38 -12.83
CA ILE A 42 -13.79 30.42 -12.89
C ILE A 42 -14.20 29.10 -12.22
N LEU A 43 -14.75 29.16 -11.00
CA LEU A 43 -15.16 27.97 -10.25
C LEU A 43 -16.30 27.21 -10.93
N SER A 44 -17.28 27.91 -11.53
CA SER A 44 -18.35 27.29 -12.31
C SER A 44 -17.81 26.63 -13.59
N GLU A 45 -16.95 27.30 -14.35
CA GLU A 45 -16.34 26.73 -15.56
C GLU A 45 -15.49 25.49 -15.26
N ILE A 46 -14.75 25.48 -14.14
CA ILE A 46 -14.00 24.30 -13.70
C ILE A 46 -14.96 23.18 -13.28
N ARG A 47 -15.96 23.46 -12.43
CA ARG A 47 -16.89 22.43 -11.95
C ARG A 47 -17.70 21.78 -13.08
N GLU A 48 -18.11 22.56 -14.08
CA GLU A 48 -19.04 22.11 -15.11
C GLU A 48 -18.34 21.57 -16.36
N HIS A 49 -17.11 22.03 -16.64
CA HIS A 49 -16.44 21.82 -17.92
C HIS A 49 -14.94 21.48 -17.80
N SER A 50 -14.48 21.02 -16.63
CA SER A 50 -13.07 20.63 -16.43
C SER A 50 -12.60 19.59 -17.43
N GLN A 51 -11.40 19.79 -17.99
CA GLN A 51 -10.68 18.83 -18.81
C GLN A 51 -9.48 18.23 -18.05
N ALA A 52 -9.34 18.52 -16.76
CA ALA A 52 -8.17 18.12 -15.98
C ALA A 52 -8.01 16.59 -15.94
N MET A 53 -9.10 15.85 -15.74
CA MET A 53 -9.05 14.39 -15.67
C MET A 53 -8.75 13.74 -17.02
N ASP A 54 -9.36 14.21 -18.11
CA ASP A 54 -9.11 13.66 -19.46
C ASP A 54 -7.67 13.94 -19.91
N ASN A 55 -7.16 15.14 -19.62
CA ASN A 55 -5.78 15.49 -19.94
C ASN A 55 -4.80 14.72 -19.05
N LEU A 56 -5.14 14.46 -17.78
CA LEU A 56 -4.33 13.65 -16.88
C LEU A 56 -4.30 12.18 -17.33
N GLU A 57 -5.44 11.61 -17.71
CA GLU A 57 -5.52 10.26 -18.25
C GLU A 57 -4.61 10.12 -19.47
N TYR A 58 -4.67 11.08 -20.41
CA TYR A 58 -3.78 11.09 -21.56
C TYR A 58 -2.31 11.21 -21.16
N LEU A 59 -1.96 12.13 -20.25
CA LEU A 59 -0.58 12.30 -19.80
C LEU A 59 -0.04 11.02 -19.11
N SER A 60 -0.88 10.35 -18.32
CA SER A 60 -0.50 9.16 -17.56
C SER A 60 -0.49 7.88 -18.37
N ASP A 61 -1.46 7.69 -19.27
CA ASP A 61 -1.66 6.42 -19.96
C ASP A 61 -1.07 6.40 -21.38
N GLU A 62 -1.10 7.53 -22.10
CA GLU A 62 -0.61 7.62 -23.48
C GLU A 62 0.85 8.11 -23.57
N ILE A 63 1.28 8.98 -22.63
CA ILE A 63 2.67 9.42 -22.53
C ILE A 63 3.43 8.59 -21.50
N GLY A 64 2.86 8.38 -20.31
CA GLY A 64 3.45 7.52 -19.28
C GLY A 64 4.53 8.22 -18.44
N PRO A 65 5.42 7.44 -17.79
CA PRO A 65 6.52 7.99 -17.00
C PRO A 65 7.43 8.85 -17.87
N ARG A 66 7.84 9.99 -17.32
CA ARG A 66 8.46 11.08 -18.09
C ARG A 66 9.67 11.66 -17.37
N LEU A 67 10.63 10.79 -17.08
CA LEU A 67 11.92 11.15 -16.47
C LEU A 67 12.64 12.22 -17.28
N THR A 68 13.38 13.11 -16.61
CA THR A 68 14.21 14.13 -17.26
C THR A 68 15.19 13.50 -18.25
N GLY A 69 15.14 13.97 -19.50
CA GLY A 69 15.94 13.42 -20.60
C GLY A 69 15.33 12.19 -21.31
N SER A 70 14.13 11.75 -20.93
CA SER A 70 13.41 10.69 -21.64
C SER A 70 12.70 11.21 -22.91
N PRO A 71 12.48 10.34 -23.91
CA PRO A 71 11.61 10.66 -25.06
C PRO A 71 10.18 11.03 -24.63
N GLN A 72 9.66 10.39 -23.59
CA GLN A 72 8.32 10.61 -23.04
C GLN A 72 8.15 12.03 -22.50
N LEU A 73 9.16 12.56 -21.80
CA LEU A 73 9.11 13.94 -21.33
C LEU A 73 9.09 14.93 -22.49
N LYS A 74 9.91 14.70 -23.52
CA LYS A 74 9.87 15.55 -24.73
C LYS A 74 8.50 15.52 -25.41
N GLN A 75 7.87 14.34 -25.46
CA GLN A 75 6.50 14.19 -25.95
C GLN A 75 5.50 14.97 -25.07
N ALA A 76 5.65 14.94 -23.74
CA ALA A 76 4.83 15.72 -22.81
C ALA A 76 5.01 17.23 -23.02
N ASN A 77 6.24 17.71 -23.19
CA ASN A 77 6.53 19.13 -23.49
C ASN A 77 5.83 19.56 -24.80
N ASP A 78 5.97 18.77 -25.87
CA ASP A 78 5.36 19.09 -27.15
C ASP A 78 3.83 19.09 -27.08
N TRP A 79 3.26 18.10 -26.37
CA TRP A 79 1.83 17.96 -26.19
C TRP A 79 1.23 19.10 -25.35
N THR A 80 1.84 19.45 -24.21
CA THR A 80 1.37 20.56 -23.36
C THR A 80 1.51 21.91 -24.08
N ALA A 81 2.59 22.14 -24.84
CA ALA A 81 2.70 23.31 -25.71
C ALA A 81 1.60 23.35 -26.79
N ALA A 82 1.23 22.20 -27.37
CA ALA A 82 0.11 22.12 -28.31
C ALA A 82 -1.23 22.45 -27.63
N LYS A 83 -1.46 21.96 -26.41
CA LYS A 83 -2.67 22.25 -25.61
C LYS A 83 -2.78 23.74 -25.27
N PHE A 84 -1.70 24.38 -24.82
CA PHE A 84 -1.69 25.82 -24.58
C PHE A 84 -2.06 26.63 -25.84
N ARG A 85 -1.53 26.25 -27.01
CA ARG A 85 -1.92 26.88 -28.29
C ARG A 85 -3.38 26.63 -28.63
N GLN A 86 -3.87 25.41 -28.41
CA GLN A 86 -5.27 25.05 -28.63
C GLN A 86 -6.23 25.88 -27.76
N TYR A 87 -5.85 26.17 -26.52
CA TYR A 87 -6.63 27.03 -25.61
C TYR A 87 -6.54 28.52 -25.94
N GLY A 88 -5.67 28.92 -26.87
CA GLY A 88 -5.53 30.30 -27.34
C GLY A 88 -4.54 31.15 -26.55
N LEU A 89 -3.63 30.52 -25.79
CA LEU A 89 -2.56 31.26 -25.11
C LEU A 89 -1.55 31.81 -26.13
N THR A 90 -0.81 32.83 -25.68
CA THR A 90 0.23 33.52 -26.45
C THR A 90 1.62 33.16 -25.93
N ASN A 91 2.67 33.51 -26.69
CA ASN A 91 4.07 33.24 -26.34
C ASN A 91 4.34 31.77 -25.96
N VAL A 92 3.71 30.82 -26.67
CA VAL A 92 3.82 29.39 -26.35
C VAL A 92 5.08 28.79 -26.95
N HIS A 93 6.04 28.41 -26.11
CA HIS A 93 7.34 27.89 -26.53
C HIS A 93 7.95 26.89 -25.52
N LEU A 94 8.98 26.20 -25.97
CA LEU A 94 9.82 25.33 -25.14
C LEU A 94 11.13 26.06 -24.86
N GLU A 95 11.50 26.20 -23.60
CA GLU A 95 12.74 26.86 -23.17
C GLU A 95 13.82 25.81 -22.87
N PRO A 96 14.90 25.74 -23.66
CA PRO A 96 15.88 24.66 -23.57
C PRO A 96 16.93 24.89 -22.48
N TRP A 97 17.39 23.79 -21.88
CA TRP A 97 18.63 23.67 -21.13
C TRP A 97 19.24 22.28 -21.33
N THR A 98 20.53 22.07 -21.00
CA THR A 98 21.27 20.87 -21.41
C THR A 98 21.60 19.92 -20.27
N ILE A 99 21.49 18.61 -20.51
CA ILE A 99 22.07 17.54 -19.67
C ILE A 99 23.15 16.77 -20.43
N THR A 100 24.09 16.15 -19.70
CA THR A 100 25.26 15.49 -20.30
C THR A 100 24.93 14.14 -20.94
N HIS A 101 24.01 13.38 -20.34
CA HIS A 101 23.61 12.04 -20.76
C HIS A 101 22.15 11.79 -20.38
N SER A 102 21.44 10.95 -21.14
CA SER A 102 20.18 10.36 -20.70
C SER A 102 20.43 9.08 -19.91
N TRP A 103 19.44 8.66 -19.12
CA TRP A 103 19.44 7.39 -18.43
C TRP A 103 18.13 6.64 -18.67
N THR A 104 18.20 5.33 -18.75
CA THR A 104 17.03 4.46 -18.85
C THR A 104 17.21 3.26 -17.95
N ARG A 105 16.22 3.06 -17.10
CA ARG A 105 16.13 1.91 -16.20
C ARG A 105 15.91 0.62 -16.98
N GLY A 106 16.65 -0.42 -16.64
CA GLY A 106 16.37 -1.79 -17.12
C GLY A 106 15.82 -2.67 -16.00
N THR A 107 16.15 -3.96 -16.03
CA THR A 107 15.66 -4.94 -15.06
C THR A 107 16.46 -4.93 -13.77
N ALA A 108 15.80 -5.26 -12.66
CA ALA A 108 16.45 -5.52 -11.38
C ALA A 108 15.83 -6.76 -10.74
N HIS A 109 16.66 -7.76 -10.41
CA HIS A 109 16.22 -8.99 -9.76
C HIS A 109 17.09 -9.26 -8.54
N ALA A 110 16.47 -9.68 -7.43
CA ALA A 110 17.20 -10.08 -6.24
C ALA A 110 16.51 -11.21 -5.49
N ARG A 111 17.30 -12.02 -4.79
CA ARG A 111 16.80 -13.03 -3.84
C ARG A 111 17.81 -13.27 -2.72
N ILE A 112 17.31 -13.58 -1.53
CA ILE A 112 18.09 -14.20 -0.47
C ILE A 112 18.41 -15.63 -0.92
N VAL A 113 19.67 -16.04 -0.79
CA VAL A 113 20.14 -17.39 -1.10
C VAL A 113 20.34 -18.21 0.18
N THR A 114 20.64 -17.56 1.30
CA THR A 114 20.92 -18.19 2.60
C THR A 114 20.57 -17.19 3.70
N PRO A 115 20.00 -17.61 4.85
CA PRO A 115 19.78 -19.00 5.30
C PRO A 115 18.55 -19.69 4.68
N THR A 116 17.56 -18.93 4.26
CA THR A 116 16.34 -19.42 3.61
C THR A 116 16.18 -18.68 2.30
N GLU A 117 15.95 -19.39 1.21
CA GLU A 117 15.74 -18.78 -0.09
C GLU A 117 14.44 -17.95 -0.08
N HIS A 118 14.52 -16.69 -0.50
CA HIS A 118 13.37 -15.79 -0.52
C HIS A 118 13.54 -14.70 -1.59
N PRO A 119 12.56 -14.47 -2.48
CA PRO A 119 12.64 -13.42 -3.49
C PRO A 119 12.63 -12.03 -2.85
N LEU A 120 13.33 -11.06 -3.46
CA LEU A 120 13.35 -9.68 -3.01
C LEU A 120 12.83 -8.76 -4.13
N THR A 121 11.84 -7.95 -3.82
CA THR A 121 11.35 -6.91 -4.73
C THR A 121 12.27 -5.70 -4.66
N ILE A 122 12.92 -5.38 -5.78
CA ILE A 122 13.86 -4.27 -5.91
C ILE A 122 13.64 -3.48 -7.21
N ALA A 123 14.07 -2.22 -7.23
CA ALA A 123 14.31 -1.48 -8.46
C ALA A 123 15.61 -0.68 -8.33
N ALA A 124 16.34 -0.50 -9.44
CA ALA A 124 17.54 0.35 -9.45
C ALA A 124 17.24 1.73 -8.86
N THR A 125 18.21 2.44 -8.29
CA THR A 125 18.01 3.86 -7.98
C THR A 125 18.18 4.67 -9.27
N GLY A 126 17.49 5.81 -9.41
CA GLY A 126 17.64 6.67 -10.59
C GLY A 126 19.11 7.03 -10.81
N TRP A 127 19.59 6.93 -12.05
CA TRP A 127 21.01 7.15 -12.42
C TRP A 127 22.00 6.08 -11.90
N SER A 128 21.51 4.92 -11.45
CA SER A 128 22.38 3.80 -11.07
C SER A 128 23.06 3.14 -12.27
N PRO A 129 24.34 2.74 -12.17
CA PRO A 129 24.96 1.86 -13.16
C PRO A 129 24.37 0.44 -13.05
N SER A 130 24.64 -0.38 -14.08
CA SER A 130 24.36 -1.82 -14.09
C SER A 130 25.33 -2.60 -13.21
N THR A 131 24.93 -3.77 -12.74
CA THR A 131 25.89 -4.77 -12.25
C THR A 131 26.64 -5.41 -13.42
N ALA A 132 27.80 -6.01 -13.15
CA ALA A 132 28.53 -6.81 -14.14
C ALA A 132 27.94 -8.23 -14.26
N GLY A 133 26.65 -8.31 -14.65
CA GLY A 133 25.84 -9.53 -14.59
C GLY A 133 25.36 -9.85 -13.17
N VAL A 134 25.05 -11.12 -12.92
CA VAL A 134 24.61 -11.61 -11.61
C VAL A 134 25.74 -11.51 -10.57
N VAL A 135 25.47 -10.82 -9.48
CA VAL A 135 26.37 -10.67 -8.33
C VAL A 135 25.80 -11.45 -7.16
N ARG A 136 26.63 -12.25 -6.48
CA ARG A 136 26.29 -12.91 -5.22
C ARG A 136 27.27 -12.49 -4.13
N GLY A 137 26.75 -12.07 -2.98
CA GLY A 137 27.60 -11.58 -1.89
C GLY A 137 26.92 -11.61 -0.53
N PRO A 138 27.71 -11.49 0.55
CA PRO A 138 27.18 -11.37 1.90
C PRO A 138 26.52 -9.99 2.08
N VAL A 139 25.41 -9.96 2.82
CA VAL A 139 24.79 -8.71 3.28
C VAL A 139 25.60 -8.16 4.44
N VAL A 140 26.01 -6.89 4.35
CA VAL A 140 26.75 -6.20 5.41
C VAL A 140 26.01 -4.93 5.81
N TYR A 141 25.68 -4.80 7.09
CA TYR A 141 25.20 -3.55 7.66
C TYR A 141 26.36 -2.60 7.97
N PHE A 142 26.45 -1.55 7.16
CA PHE A 142 27.40 -0.46 7.30
C PHE A 142 26.84 0.60 8.25
N ASP A 143 27.02 0.38 9.54
CA ASP A 143 26.58 1.30 10.61
C ASP A 143 27.61 2.40 10.91
N ALA A 144 28.08 3.09 9.88
CA ALA A 144 29.00 4.22 10.05
C ALA A 144 28.21 5.53 9.99
N LYS A 145 28.29 6.34 11.05
CA LYS A 145 27.56 7.62 11.12
C LYS A 145 28.45 8.82 10.75
N THR A 146 29.76 8.72 10.97
CA THR A 146 30.75 9.74 10.59
C THR A 146 31.80 9.20 9.62
N LYS A 147 32.62 10.07 9.02
CA LYS A 147 33.68 9.65 8.10
C LYS A 147 34.75 8.81 8.79
N GLU A 148 35.03 9.10 10.06
CA GLU A 148 36.00 8.37 10.88
C GLU A 148 35.55 6.92 11.13
N ASP A 149 34.22 6.68 11.18
CA ASP A 149 33.67 5.34 11.34
C ASP A 149 33.93 4.44 10.13
N PHE A 150 34.20 4.99 8.95
CA PHE A 150 34.41 4.20 7.72
C PHE A 150 35.59 3.24 7.88
N GLU A 151 36.63 3.65 8.59
CA GLU A 151 37.82 2.83 8.87
C GLU A 151 37.48 1.50 9.57
N LYS A 152 36.38 1.44 10.35
CA LYS A 152 35.92 0.21 10.98
C LYS A 152 35.55 -0.88 9.98
N PHE A 153 35.25 -0.49 8.74
CA PHE A 153 34.82 -1.35 7.65
C PHE A 153 35.90 -1.57 6.59
N ARG A 154 37.08 -0.97 6.74
CA ARG A 154 38.18 -1.11 5.78
C ARG A 154 38.63 -2.57 5.64
N GLY A 155 38.76 -3.02 4.40
CA GLY A 155 39.04 -4.40 4.02
C GLY A 155 37.89 -5.39 4.19
N LYS A 156 36.67 -4.95 4.55
CA LYS A 156 35.55 -5.85 4.90
C LYS A 156 34.39 -5.88 3.89
N LEU A 157 34.37 -4.97 2.91
CA LEU A 157 33.20 -4.80 2.03
C LEU A 157 33.39 -5.33 0.60
N LYS A 158 34.52 -5.97 0.30
CA LYS A 158 34.80 -6.50 -1.05
C LYS A 158 33.76 -7.55 -1.45
N GLY A 159 33.02 -7.28 -2.52
CA GLY A 159 31.95 -8.15 -3.03
C GLY A 159 30.67 -8.12 -2.19
N ALA A 160 30.59 -7.25 -1.17
CA ALA A 160 29.45 -7.19 -0.27
C ALA A 160 28.23 -6.51 -0.92
N ILE A 161 27.05 -6.92 -0.44
CA ILE A 161 25.79 -6.21 -0.67
C ILE A 161 25.54 -5.39 0.59
N VAL A 162 25.63 -4.06 0.48
CA VAL A 162 25.62 -3.17 1.64
C VAL A 162 24.24 -2.60 1.90
N ILE A 163 23.79 -2.68 3.15
CA ILE A 163 22.70 -1.89 3.72
C ILE A 163 23.32 -0.92 4.74
N TYR A 164 22.85 0.32 4.86
CA TYR A 164 23.55 1.33 5.69
C TYR A 164 22.62 2.20 6.54
N GLN A 165 21.32 1.94 6.49
CA GLN A 165 20.30 2.62 7.31
C GLN A 165 19.69 1.62 8.28
N GLU A 166 19.35 2.05 9.49
CA GLU A 166 18.41 1.27 10.27
C GLU A 166 17.05 1.31 9.57
N PRO A 167 16.32 0.18 9.51
CA PRO A 167 15.00 0.19 8.92
C PRO A 167 14.08 1.13 9.69
N ALA A 168 13.22 1.84 8.98
CA ALA A 168 12.18 2.63 9.63
C ALA A 168 11.22 1.74 10.44
N SER A 169 10.83 2.21 11.62
CA SER A 169 9.84 1.57 12.48
C SER A 169 8.45 1.77 11.88
N LEU A 170 7.98 0.82 11.07
CA LEU A 170 6.57 0.75 10.72
C LEU A 170 5.87 -0.09 11.77
N SER A 171 5.39 0.56 12.83
CA SER A 171 4.03 0.22 13.25
C SER A 171 3.14 0.61 12.08
N PRO A 172 2.06 -0.14 11.74
CA PRO A 172 1.08 0.38 10.80
C PRO A 172 0.75 1.81 11.20
N PRO A 173 0.83 2.78 10.27
CA PRO A 173 0.66 4.18 10.61
C PRO A 173 -0.62 4.30 11.42
N LYS A 174 -0.53 4.97 12.59
CA LYS A 174 -1.75 5.47 13.22
C LYS A 174 -2.46 6.25 12.13
N LEU A 175 -3.77 5.99 11.97
CA LEU A 175 -4.61 6.70 11.01
C LEU A 175 -4.20 8.16 10.99
N GLU A 176 -3.83 8.68 9.82
CA GLU A 176 -3.41 10.07 9.70
C GLU A 176 -4.48 10.94 10.35
N THR A 177 -4.08 11.72 11.36
CA THR A 177 -5.00 12.67 11.96
C THR A 177 -5.37 13.69 10.89
N PRO A 178 -6.65 14.05 10.74
CA PRO A 178 -7.03 15.17 9.88
C PRO A 178 -6.10 16.36 10.15
N ASN A 179 -5.51 16.93 9.09
CA ASN A 179 -4.60 18.07 9.15
C ASN A 179 -3.20 17.83 9.75
N ALA A 180 -2.66 16.60 9.74
CA ALA A 180 -1.29 16.32 10.19
C ALA A 180 -0.23 17.20 9.48
N GLU A 181 -0.43 17.52 8.20
CA GLU A 181 0.44 18.41 7.42
C GLU A 181 0.46 19.87 7.91
N LEU A 182 -0.60 20.33 8.59
CA LEU A 182 -0.65 21.65 9.23
C LEU A 182 0.05 21.68 10.59
N ALA A 183 0.14 20.52 11.26
CA ALA A 183 0.73 20.39 12.58
C ALA A 183 2.27 20.27 12.57
N ARG A 184 2.91 20.27 11.39
CA ARG A 184 4.38 20.23 11.29
C ARG A 184 4.97 21.52 11.90
N PRO A 185 5.96 21.42 12.81
CA PRO A 185 6.51 22.58 13.48
C PRO A 185 7.17 23.55 12.49
N MET A 186 6.99 24.86 12.74
CA MET A 186 7.66 25.91 11.96
C MET A 186 9.19 25.74 12.06
N GLN A 187 9.87 25.77 10.92
CA GLN A 187 11.32 25.79 10.88
C GLN A 187 11.84 27.19 11.25
N ALA A 188 13.05 27.29 11.80
CA ALA A 188 13.59 28.58 12.21
C ALA A 188 13.72 29.56 11.02
N PRO A 189 13.38 30.86 11.19
CA PRO A 189 13.50 31.88 10.14
C PRO A 189 14.93 31.92 9.56
N PRO A 190 15.11 32.26 8.27
CA PRO A 190 16.43 32.27 7.66
C PRO A 190 17.22 33.46 8.23
N PRO A 191 18.56 33.43 8.19
CA PRO A 191 19.37 34.56 8.62
C PRO A 191 19.02 35.83 7.83
N VAL A 192 19.00 36.97 8.52
CA VAL A 192 18.63 38.28 7.95
C VAL A 192 19.52 38.61 6.74
N LYS A 193 18.90 39.17 5.68
CA LYS A 193 19.55 39.62 4.44
C LYS A 193 20.87 40.35 4.75
N GLY A 194 22.01 39.79 4.30
CA GLY A 194 23.35 40.34 4.53
C GLY A 194 24.20 39.64 5.60
N GLN A 195 23.65 38.65 6.33
CA GLN A 195 24.46 37.73 7.15
C GLN A 195 24.84 36.49 6.33
N PRO A 196 26.09 35.97 6.45
CA PRO A 196 26.45 34.71 5.83
C PRO A 196 25.53 33.59 6.37
N PRO A 197 25.03 32.69 5.50
CA PRO A 197 24.15 31.62 5.93
C PRO A 197 24.89 30.72 6.94
N ALA A 198 24.14 30.23 7.93
CA ALA A 198 24.65 29.14 8.77
C ALA A 198 25.06 27.95 7.86
N PRO A 199 26.10 27.17 8.22
CA PRO A 199 26.46 25.98 7.46
C PRO A 199 25.24 25.08 7.28
N SER A 200 24.86 24.81 6.03
CA SER A 200 23.67 24.00 5.74
C SER A 200 23.86 22.57 6.28
N PRO A 201 23.01 22.09 7.20
CA PRO A 201 23.04 20.69 7.64
C PRO A 201 22.93 19.71 6.45
N PHE A 202 22.24 20.12 5.39
CA PHE A 202 22.13 19.36 4.15
C PHE A 202 23.46 19.30 3.38
N ALA A 203 24.24 20.38 3.34
CA ALA A 203 25.57 20.37 2.71
C ALA A 203 26.54 19.43 3.44
N ALA A 204 26.50 19.41 4.78
CA ALA A 204 27.28 18.46 5.58
C ALA A 204 26.84 17.01 5.33
N PHE A 205 25.54 16.75 5.26
CA PHE A 205 24.99 15.43 4.89
C PHE A 205 25.47 14.98 3.50
N GLN A 206 25.40 15.85 2.49
CA GLN A 206 25.88 15.55 1.14
C GLN A 206 27.38 15.23 1.12
N GLU A 207 28.18 15.94 1.91
CA GLU A 207 29.62 15.70 1.99
C GLU A 207 29.94 14.30 2.55
N VAL A 208 29.23 13.89 3.60
CA VAL A 208 29.36 12.54 4.18
C VAL A 208 28.87 11.48 3.18
N ALA A 209 27.75 11.72 2.49
CA ALA A 209 27.24 10.80 1.48
C ALA A 209 28.21 10.60 0.30
N ARG A 210 28.84 11.69 -0.19
CA ARG A 210 29.89 11.62 -1.22
C ARG A 210 31.10 10.82 -0.75
N ALA A 211 31.59 11.09 0.46
CA ALA A 211 32.72 10.37 1.03
C ALA A 211 32.41 8.87 1.22
N ARG A 212 31.19 8.52 1.67
CA ARG A 212 30.75 7.12 1.81
C ARG A 212 30.76 6.40 0.47
N ASN A 213 30.20 7.01 -0.57
CA ASN A 213 30.11 6.38 -1.88
C ASN A 213 31.50 6.15 -2.50
N GLU A 214 32.44 7.08 -2.32
CA GLU A 214 33.83 6.89 -2.72
C GLU A 214 34.53 5.79 -1.90
N PHE A 215 34.28 5.74 -0.59
CA PHE A 215 34.78 4.66 0.26
C PHE A 215 34.27 3.28 -0.17
N PHE A 216 32.96 3.15 -0.43
CA PHE A 216 32.37 1.91 -0.93
C PHE A 216 32.99 1.45 -2.26
N LYS A 217 33.30 2.40 -3.16
CA LYS A 217 33.97 2.11 -4.43
C LYS A 217 35.38 1.57 -4.20
N GLN A 218 36.15 2.20 -3.31
CA GLN A 218 37.51 1.76 -2.96
C GLN A 218 37.53 0.38 -2.31
N GLU A 219 36.52 0.08 -1.49
CA GLU A 219 36.39 -1.21 -0.82
C GLU A 219 35.85 -2.33 -1.74
N GLY A 220 35.39 -1.99 -2.94
CA GLY A 220 34.83 -2.95 -3.89
C GLY A 220 33.47 -3.50 -3.46
N VAL A 221 32.61 -2.65 -2.89
CA VAL A 221 31.18 -2.95 -2.67
C VAL A 221 30.53 -3.29 -4.00
N ALA A 222 29.75 -4.38 -4.03
CA ALA A 222 29.16 -4.87 -5.27
C ALA A 222 27.81 -4.21 -5.57
N VAL A 223 26.94 -4.09 -4.55
CA VAL A 223 25.63 -3.43 -4.64
C VAL A 223 25.32 -2.72 -3.33
N VAL A 224 24.63 -1.60 -3.40
CA VAL A 224 24.01 -0.93 -2.25
C VAL A 224 22.49 -1.10 -2.31
N LEU A 225 21.89 -1.63 -1.24
CA LEU A 225 20.45 -1.70 -1.07
C LEU A 225 19.97 -0.60 -0.12
N ARG A 226 18.98 0.18 -0.55
CA ARG A 226 18.34 1.25 0.22
C ARG A 226 16.94 0.84 0.64
N ASP A 227 16.58 1.11 1.89
CA ASP A 227 15.20 0.94 2.35
C ASP A 227 14.28 1.90 1.57
N SER A 228 13.22 1.37 0.98
CA SER A 228 12.20 2.20 0.33
C SER A 228 11.46 3.08 1.34
N ASN A 229 11.42 2.67 2.62
CA ASN A 229 10.71 3.36 3.70
C ASN A 229 9.22 3.58 3.38
N LYS A 230 8.64 2.67 2.58
CA LYS A 230 7.21 2.65 2.24
C LYS A 230 6.58 1.31 2.68
N PRO A 231 5.29 1.31 3.02
CA PRO A 231 4.55 0.10 3.36
C PRO A 231 4.07 -0.63 2.09
N HIS A 232 3.40 -1.78 2.27
CA HIS A 232 2.64 -2.48 1.23
C HIS A 232 3.47 -2.98 0.05
N GLY A 233 4.75 -3.32 0.26
CA GLY A 233 5.61 -3.75 -0.85
C GLY A 233 5.89 -2.64 -1.88
N LEU A 234 5.63 -1.39 -1.51
CA LEU A 234 5.93 -0.23 -2.33
C LEU A 234 7.43 0.04 -2.34
N LEU A 235 7.92 0.26 -3.55
CA LEU A 235 9.24 0.81 -3.79
C LEU A 235 9.16 2.32 -3.71
N ASN A 236 10.28 2.93 -3.38
CA ASN A 236 10.48 4.36 -3.47
C ASN A 236 11.48 4.65 -4.58
N MET A 237 11.49 5.87 -5.10
CA MET A 237 12.44 6.30 -6.10
C MET A 237 13.06 7.63 -5.74
N THR A 238 14.37 7.73 -5.93
CA THR A 238 15.12 8.98 -5.93
C THR A 238 16.30 8.78 -6.88
N GLY A 239 17.03 9.85 -7.21
CA GLY A 239 18.26 9.77 -7.99
C GLY A 239 19.53 9.63 -7.15
N ILE A 240 20.62 9.10 -7.73
CA ILE A 240 22.00 9.27 -7.24
C ILE A 240 22.86 10.16 -8.15
N GLY A 241 22.32 10.64 -9.27
CA GLY A 241 23.01 11.57 -10.18
C GLY A 241 22.94 13.04 -9.75
N GLY A 242 21.94 13.40 -8.94
CA GLY A 242 21.70 14.77 -8.47
C GLY A 242 21.54 15.78 -9.60
N GLU A 243 21.69 17.07 -9.28
CA GLU A 243 21.52 18.20 -10.21
C GLU A 243 22.43 18.15 -11.46
N LYS A 244 23.48 17.33 -11.43
CA LYS A 244 24.43 17.15 -12.54
C LYS A 244 24.10 15.97 -13.45
N PHE A 245 23.15 15.13 -13.06
CA PHE A 245 22.78 13.93 -13.80
C PHE A 245 23.97 12.97 -13.98
N ASP A 246 24.83 12.89 -12.97
CA ASP A 246 26.03 12.05 -13.00
C ASP A 246 25.67 10.56 -12.90
N VAL A 247 26.46 9.70 -13.53
CA VAL A 247 26.33 8.25 -13.35
C VAL A 247 26.77 7.86 -11.94
N GLY A 248 25.92 7.13 -11.23
CA GLY A 248 26.25 6.61 -9.91
C GLY A 248 27.53 5.77 -9.91
N VAL A 249 28.30 5.86 -8.82
CA VAL A 249 29.60 5.17 -8.73
C VAL A 249 29.49 3.67 -8.45
N ILE A 250 28.36 3.21 -7.90
CA ILE A 250 28.11 1.83 -7.47
C ILE A 250 26.67 1.47 -7.80
N PRO A 251 26.40 0.25 -8.32
CA PRO A 251 25.04 -0.23 -8.51
C PRO A 251 24.24 -0.11 -7.20
N THR A 252 23.16 0.65 -7.25
CA THR A 252 22.32 0.95 -6.10
C THR A 252 20.88 0.63 -6.47
N ALA A 253 20.15 -0.01 -5.56
CA ALA A 253 18.73 -0.31 -5.73
C ALA A 253 17.96 0.02 -4.46
N PHE A 254 16.72 0.47 -4.63
CA PHE A 254 15.73 0.41 -3.57
C PHE A 254 15.21 -1.01 -3.45
N ILE A 255 15.05 -1.47 -2.22
CA ILE A 255 14.36 -2.70 -1.85
C ILE A 255 13.13 -2.32 -1.04
N THR A 256 12.06 -3.10 -1.15
CA THR A 256 10.85 -2.87 -0.35
C THR A 256 11.18 -2.81 1.15
N GLY A 257 10.42 -2.03 1.91
CA GLY A 257 10.71 -1.87 3.35
C GLY A 257 10.64 -3.20 4.11
N GLU A 258 9.76 -4.09 3.67
CA GLU A 258 9.60 -5.45 4.17
C GLU A 258 10.87 -6.28 3.91
N GLY A 259 11.37 -6.27 2.66
CA GLY A 259 12.61 -6.95 2.28
C GLY A 259 13.81 -6.40 3.04
N TYR A 260 13.92 -5.07 3.16
CA TYR A 260 15.02 -4.43 3.90
C TYR A 260 15.00 -4.81 5.39
N ARG A 261 13.84 -4.74 6.04
CA ARG A 261 13.66 -5.13 7.44
C ARG A 261 13.97 -6.61 7.66
N MET A 262 13.55 -7.47 6.73
CA MET A 262 13.84 -8.90 6.79
C MET A 262 15.36 -9.15 6.72
N LEU A 263 16.08 -8.56 5.76
CA LEU A 263 17.54 -8.64 5.69
C LEU A 263 18.19 -8.14 6.99
N PHE A 264 17.71 -7.01 7.51
CA PHE A 264 18.24 -6.41 8.73
C PHE A 264 18.01 -7.27 9.98
N ARG A 265 16.88 -8.00 10.07
CA ARG A 265 16.63 -8.95 11.17
C ARG A 265 17.44 -10.23 10.99
N MET A 266 17.46 -10.81 9.79
CA MET A 266 18.17 -12.07 9.50
C MET A 266 19.67 -11.97 9.81
N GLN A 267 20.33 -10.85 9.47
CA GLN A 267 21.76 -10.66 9.76
C GLN A 267 22.10 -10.69 11.27
N LYS A 268 21.13 -10.39 12.16
CA LYS A 268 21.34 -10.48 13.62
C LYS A 268 21.44 -11.93 14.10
N HIS A 269 20.98 -12.89 13.29
CA HIS A 269 20.88 -14.30 13.64
C HIS A 269 21.82 -15.21 12.85
N GLY A 270 22.54 -14.67 11.86
CA GLY A 270 23.47 -15.44 11.05
C GLY A 270 23.91 -14.71 9.79
N LYS A 271 24.72 -15.37 8.97
CA LYS A 271 25.13 -14.83 7.67
C LYS A 271 23.95 -14.85 6.71
N VAL A 272 23.76 -13.76 5.98
CA VAL A 272 22.77 -13.64 4.90
C VAL A 272 23.53 -13.45 3.59
N GLU A 273 23.24 -14.27 2.59
CA GLU A 273 23.76 -14.09 1.22
C GLU A 273 22.61 -13.71 0.30
N VAL A 274 22.86 -12.74 -0.56
CA VAL A 274 21.90 -12.26 -1.56
C VAL A 274 22.54 -12.37 -2.94
N GLU A 275 21.72 -12.68 -3.93
CA GLU A 275 22.04 -12.66 -5.35
C GLU A 275 21.25 -11.52 -6.02
N ILE A 276 21.91 -10.66 -6.81
CA ILE A 276 21.33 -9.46 -7.44
C ILE A 276 21.86 -9.28 -8.86
N GLU A 277 20.98 -8.89 -9.78
CA GLU A 277 21.34 -8.37 -11.10
C GLU A 277 20.59 -7.06 -11.38
N ILE A 278 21.30 -6.04 -11.89
CA ILE A 278 20.73 -4.76 -12.32
C ILE A 278 21.23 -4.45 -13.73
N THR A 279 20.32 -4.12 -14.63
CA THR A 279 20.63 -3.64 -15.98
C THR A 279 20.06 -2.24 -16.16
N ASN A 280 20.86 -1.30 -16.68
CA ASN A 280 20.48 0.08 -17.02
C ASN A 280 21.27 0.53 -18.26
N SER A 281 20.80 1.56 -18.96
CA SER A 281 21.49 2.14 -20.12
C SER A 281 21.62 3.66 -20.03
N PHE A 282 22.62 4.22 -20.71
CA PHE A 282 22.93 5.66 -20.73
C PHE A 282 23.11 6.14 -22.17
N GLY A 283 22.66 7.37 -22.44
CA GLY A 283 22.94 8.07 -23.69
C GLY A 283 24.40 8.55 -23.76
N ASP A 284 25.01 8.51 -24.93
CA ASP A 284 26.43 8.83 -25.14
C ASP A 284 26.69 10.31 -25.49
N LYS A 285 25.62 11.13 -25.61
CA LYS A 285 25.70 12.52 -26.06
C LYS A 285 24.90 13.45 -25.15
N PRO A 286 25.35 14.71 -25.00
CA PRO A 286 24.54 15.76 -24.40
C PRO A 286 23.23 15.96 -25.17
N MET A 287 22.17 16.32 -24.45
CA MET A 287 20.86 16.57 -25.02
C MET A 287 20.15 17.75 -24.36
N ASP A 288 19.28 18.38 -25.15
CA ASP A 288 18.40 19.44 -24.67
C ASP A 288 17.17 18.85 -23.99
N VAL A 289 16.82 19.44 -22.86
CA VAL A 289 15.58 19.25 -22.09
C VAL A 289 14.89 20.61 -21.95
N TYR A 290 13.59 20.64 -21.66
CA TYR A 290 12.79 21.85 -21.87
C TYR A 290 11.82 22.13 -20.74
N ASN A 291 11.72 23.39 -20.33
CA ASN A 291 10.51 23.88 -19.65
C ASN A 291 9.46 24.25 -20.71
N THR A 292 8.18 24.09 -20.39
CA THR A 292 7.07 24.49 -21.27
C THR A 292 6.48 25.80 -20.77
N VAL A 293 6.45 26.84 -21.61
CA VAL A 293 6.01 28.18 -21.21
C VAL A 293 4.88 28.69 -22.11
N ALA A 294 3.87 29.31 -21.50
CA ALA A 294 2.76 29.97 -22.18
C ALA A 294 2.24 31.18 -21.38
N GLU A 295 1.60 32.14 -22.06
CA GLU A 295 1.16 33.39 -21.44
C GLU A 295 -0.27 33.81 -21.81
N ILE A 296 -0.99 34.35 -20.84
CA ILE A 296 -2.14 35.26 -21.05
C ILE A 296 -1.64 36.67 -20.79
N ARG A 297 -1.52 37.48 -21.86
CA ARG A 297 -0.97 38.84 -21.79
C ARG A 297 -1.84 39.78 -20.94
N GLY A 298 -1.20 40.53 -20.06
CA GLY A 298 -1.85 41.54 -19.22
C GLY A 298 -2.39 42.75 -19.99
N SER A 299 -3.41 43.42 -19.45
CA SER A 299 -4.05 44.58 -20.06
C SER A 299 -3.44 45.93 -19.65
N GLU A 300 -3.03 46.09 -18.40
CA GLU A 300 -2.55 47.35 -17.82
C GLU A 300 -1.02 47.35 -17.63
N LYS A 301 -0.48 46.21 -17.21
CA LYS A 301 0.92 45.97 -16.88
C LYS A 301 1.41 44.71 -17.60
N PRO A 302 1.43 44.70 -18.95
CA PRO A 302 1.78 43.51 -19.73
C PRO A 302 3.22 43.03 -19.52
N ASP A 303 4.10 43.90 -19.02
CA ASP A 303 5.50 43.60 -18.77
C ASP A 303 5.76 43.12 -17.32
N GLU A 304 4.74 43.11 -16.45
CA GLU A 304 4.77 42.47 -15.13
C GLU A 304 4.06 41.11 -15.20
N ALA A 305 4.57 40.10 -14.47
CA ALA A 305 4.07 38.72 -14.52
C ALA A 305 3.65 38.17 -13.16
N VAL A 306 2.68 37.25 -13.17
CA VAL A 306 2.40 36.28 -12.09
C VAL A 306 2.58 34.89 -12.69
N ILE A 307 3.33 34.02 -12.01
CA ILE A 307 3.61 32.67 -12.52
C ILE A 307 2.73 31.64 -11.81
N LEU A 308 2.09 30.78 -12.60
CA LEU A 308 1.46 29.54 -12.13
C LEU A 308 2.29 28.36 -12.66
N GLY A 309 2.82 27.56 -11.73
CA GLY A 309 3.80 26.52 -12.03
C GLY A 309 3.44 25.15 -11.49
N ALA A 310 4.01 24.13 -12.13
CA ALA A 310 4.09 22.74 -11.67
C ALA A 310 5.24 22.09 -12.43
N HIS A 311 5.76 20.95 -11.98
CA HIS A 311 6.74 20.21 -12.78
C HIS A 311 6.05 19.19 -13.68
N LEU A 312 6.62 19.00 -14.86
CA LEU A 312 6.12 18.08 -15.89
C LEU A 312 6.85 16.75 -15.88
N ASP A 313 8.09 16.69 -15.42
CA ASP A 313 8.82 15.43 -15.27
C ASP A 313 8.23 14.57 -14.16
N SER A 314 8.64 13.30 -14.14
CA SER A 314 8.29 12.36 -13.08
C SER A 314 9.37 11.29 -12.96
N TRP A 315 9.43 10.60 -11.82
CA TRP A 315 10.09 9.29 -11.79
C TRP A 315 9.41 8.25 -12.70
N ASP A 316 10.16 7.18 -12.98
CA ASP A 316 9.87 6.20 -14.03
C ASP A 316 9.38 4.83 -13.53
N LEU A 317 9.08 4.70 -12.23
CA LEU A 317 8.46 3.47 -11.69
C LEU A 317 6.94 3.39 -11.92
N GLY A 318 6.27 4.52 -11.88
CA GLY A 318 4.83 4.66 -12.10
C GLY A 318 4.55 5.33 -13.44
N THR A 319 3.60 6.27 -13.43
CA THR A 319 3.22 7.10 -14.59
C THR A 319 3.26 8.60 -14.28
N GLY A 320 3.76 8.99 -13.09
CA GLY A 320 3.85 10.40 -12.71
C GLY A 320 2.48 11.05 -12.53
N SER A 321 1.46 10.32 -12.06
CA SER A 321 0.08 10.80 -12.07
C SER A 321 -0.21 11.75 -10.92
N THR A 322 0.11 11.32 -9.71
CA THR A 322 0.05 12.11 -8.48
C THR A 322 1.28 13.01 -8.32
N ASP A 323 2.38 12.68 -9.01
CA ASP A 323 3.66 13.36 -8.88
C ASP A 323 4.37 13.54 -10.25
N ASN A 324 4.15 14.63 -10.97
CA ASN A 324 3.21 15.72 -10.68
C ASN A 324 2.27 15.99 -11.85
N GLY A 325 1.67 14.90 -12.35
CA GLY A 325 0.63 14.97 -13.38
C GLY A 325 -0.55 15.82 -12.92
N THR A 326 -1.02 15.63 -11.69
CA THR A 326 -2.14 16.39 -11.10
C THR A 326 -1.88 17.89 -11.08
N GLY A 327 -0.71 18.34 -10.62
CA GLY A 327 -0.36 19.77 -10.60
C GLY A 327 -0.16 20.33 -12.00
N SER A 328 0.53 19.60 -12.89
CA SER A 328 0.65 19.96 -14.30
C SER A 328 -0.72 20.17 -14.97
N MET A 329 -1.67 19.28 -14.70
CA MET A 329 -3.02 19.38 -15.25
C MET A 329 -3.86 20.46 -14.57
N ALA A 330 -3.63 20.76 -13.29
CA ALA A 330 -4.25 21.91 -12.62
C ALA A 330 -3.79 23.24 -13.26
N VAL A 331 -2.50 23.39 -13.56
CA VAL A 331 -1.96 24.56 -14.28
C VAL A 331 -2.54 24.66 -15.69
N LEU A 332 -2.63 23.52 -16.40
CA LEU A 332 -3.20 23.46 -17.74
C LEU A 332 -4.71 23.78 -17.75
N GLU A 333 -5.45 23.33 -16.74
CA GLU A 333 -6.88 23.61 -16.55
C GLU A 333 -7.15 25.07 -16.16
N ALA A 334 -6.28 25.65 -15.33
CA ALA A 334 -6.31 27.09 -15.04
C ALA A 334 -6.09 27.92 -16.31
N ALA A 335 -5.11 27.54 -17.14
CA ALA A 335 -4.86 28.18 -18.43
C ALA A 335 -6.07 28.09 -19.38
N ARG A 336 -6.65 26.89 -19.51
CA ARG A 336 -7.87 26.65 -20.30
C ARG A 336 -9.02 27.55 -19.85
N THR A 337 -9.31 27.55 -18.55
CA THR A 337 -10.43 28.27 -17.95
C THR A 337 -10.29 29.78 -18.13
N LEU A 338 -9.12 30.34 -17.80
CA LEU A 338 -8.87 31.77 -17.91
C LEU A 338 -8.93 32.26 -19.37
N ALA A 339 -8.38 31.47 -20.30
CA ALA A 339 -8.47 31.78 -21.73
C ALA A 339 -9.91 31.67 -22.26
N LYS A 340 -10.66 30.64 -21.84
CA LYS A 340 -12.05 30.40 -22.23
C LYS A 340 -12.98 31.53 -21.78
N LEU A 341 -12.81 32.02 -20.56
CA LEU A 341 -13.57 33.14 -20.01
C LEU A 341 -13.14 34.50 -20.58
N ASN A 342 -12.03 34.56 -21.34
CA ASN A 342 -11.46 35.77 -21.93
C ASN A 342 -11.28 36.89 -20.89
N LEU A 343 -10.88 36.51 -19.68
CA LEU A 343 -10.59 37.46 -18.61
C LEU A 343 -9.39 38.32 -19.00
N LYS A 344 -9.41 39.59 -18.58
CA LYS A 344 -8.37 40.58 -18.88
C LYS A 344 -7.58 40.86 -17.60
N PRO A 345 -6.60 40.01 -17.24
CA PRO A 345 -5.80 40.27 -16.05
C PRO A 345 -4.98 41.54 -16.25
N LYS A 346 -4.75 42.30 -15.17
CA LYS A 346 -3.94 43.52 -15.24
C LYS A 346 -2.50 43.23 -15.63
N ARG A 347 -1.93 42.16 -15.05
CA ARG A 347 -0.59 41.63 -15.32
C ARG A 347 -0.66 40.43 -16.24
N THR A 348 0.45 40.10 -16.88
CA THR A 348 0.58 38.85 -17.61
C THR A 348 0.51 37.67 -16.64
N ILE A 349 -0.28 36.65 -16.96
CA ILE A 349 -0.24 35.37 -16.26
C ILE A 349 0.61 34.43 -17.10
N ARG A 350 1.71 33.95 -16.53
CA ARG A 350 2.62 33.02 -17.19
C ARG A 350 2.45 31.64 -16.58
N PHE A 351 2.22 30.65 -17.43
CA PHE A 351 2.10 29.24 -17.06
C PHE A 351 3.42 28.57 -17.40
N VAL A 352 4.04 27.92 -16.42
CA VAL A 352 5.33 27.25 -16.61
C VAL A 352 5.21 25.82 -16.11
N LEU A 353 5.47 24.87 -16.99
CA LEU A 353 5.64 23.46 -16.61
C LEU A 353 7.14 23.16 -16.61
N PHE A 354 7.72 23.09 -15.41
CA PHE A 354 9.15 22.90 -15.20
C PHE A 354 9.58 21.46 -15.49
N THR A 355 10.88 21.21 -15.58
CA THR A 355 11.47 19.89 -15.82
C THR A 355 12.74 19.74 -14.99
N GLY A 356 13.06 18.54 -14.49
CA GLY A 356 14.21 18.30 -13.63
C GLY A 356 13.96 18.71 -12.18
N GLU A 357 12.70 18.79 -11.77
CA GLU A 357 12.32 18.98 -10.36
C GLU A 357 12.85 17.81 -9.54
N GLU A 358 12.62 16.60 -10.07
CA GLU A 358 12.91 15.31 -9.43
C GLU A 358 14.40 15.11 -9.14
N GLU A 359 15.26 15.71 -9.97
CA GLU A 359 16.70 15.69 -9.82
C GLU A 359 17.28 16.87 -9.01
N GLY A 360 16.42 17.76 -8.51
CA GLY A 360 16.77 18.86 -7.63
C GLY A 360 16.45 20.24 -8.20
N LEU A 361 15.21 20.48 -8.64
CA LEU A 361 14.71 21.79 -9.07
C LEU A 361 15.46 22.40 -10.26
N VAL A 362 16.05 21.57 -11.12
CA VAL A 362 17.02 22.05 -12.10
C VAL A 362 16.36 22.97 -13.13
N GLY A 363 15.16 22.65 -13.61
CA GLY A 363 14.46 23.47 -14.61
C GLY A 363 14.07 24.84 -14.09
N SER A 364 13.60 24.96 -12.85
CA SER A 364 13.27 26.24 -12.24
C SER A 364 14.52 27.07 -11.92
N VAL A 365 15.61 26.44 -11.47
CA VAL A 365 16.92 27.11 -11.35
C VAL A 365 17.40 27.65 -12.70
N LYS A 366 17.31 26.86 -13.77
CA LYS A 366 17.69 27.29 -15.13
C LYS A 366 16.78 28.39 -15.66
N TYR A 367 15.50 28.33 -15.33
CA TYR A 367 14.54 29.38 -15.66
C TYR A 367 14.91 30.70 -14.96
N VAL A 368 15.11 30.68 -13.64
CA VAL A 368 15.55 31.86 -12.88
C VAL A 368 16.87 32.42 -13.44
N ASP A 369 17.80 31.53 -13.82
CA ASP A 369 19.07 31.94 -14.42
C ASP A 369 18.92 32.64 -15.77
N ALA A 370 18.02 32.15 -16.63
CA ALA A 370 17.75 32.73 -17.94
C ALA A 370 16.93 34.04 -17.86
N HIS A 371 16.18 34.23 -16.78
CA HIS A 371 15.23 35.34 -16.59
C HIS A 371 15.69 36.38 -15.54
N LYS A 372 16.99 36.47 -15.22
CA LYS A 372 17.53 37.38 -14.19
C LYS A 372 17.11 38.85 -14.35
N ASP A 373 17.02 39.32 -15.59
CA ASP A 373 16.70 40.71 -15.91
C ASP A 373 15.22 41.07 -15.75
N GLU A 374 14.34 40.08 -15.54
CA GLU A 374 12.91 40.27 -15.34
C GLU A 374 12.41 39.88 -13.95
N LEU A 375 13.27 39.37 -13.06
CA LEU A 375 12.88 38.93 -11.72
C LEU A 375 12.15 40.03 -10.92
N GLU A 376 12.58 41.29 -11.02
CA GLU A 376 11.91 42.43 -10.36
C GLU A 376 10.50 42.72 -10.88
N LYS A 377 10.14 42.16 -12.04
CA LYS A 377 8.82 42.31 -12.69
C LYS A 377 7.91 41.11 -12.42
N ILE A 378 8.40 40.06 -11.78
CA ILE A 378 7.62 38.91 -11.36
C ILE A 378 7.03 39.22 -9.98
N SER A 379 5.71 39.36 -9.91
CA SER A 379 4.99 39.73 -8.69
C SER A 379 4.86 38.58 -7.70
N GLY A 380 4.99 37.34 -8.15
CA GLY A 380 4.91 36.14 -7.33
C GLY A 380 4.74 34.88 -8.17
N VAL A 381 5.08 33.74 -7.58
CA VAL A 381 5.02 32.41 -8.20
C VAL A 381 4.21 31.49 -7.30
N LEU A 382 3.19 30.83 -7.84
CA LEU A 382 2.46 29.76 -7.15
C LEU A 382 2.76 28.43 -7.83
N VAL A 383 3.30 27.47 -7.09
CA VAL A 383 3.60 26.12 -7.59
C VAL A 383 2.64 25.09 -6.99
N TYR A 384 2.05 24.26 -7.87
CA TYR A 384 1.16 23.16 -7.52
C TYR A 384 1.91 21.84 -7.62
N ASP A 385 2.17 21.22 -6.48
CA ASP A 385 3.16 20.13 -6.40
C ASP A 385 2.98 19.27 -5.14
N SER A 386 1.75 18.84 -4.86
CA SER A 386 1.42 18.19 -3.58
C SER A 386 0.33 17.12 -3.71
N GLY A 387 0.38 16.28 -4.74
CA GLY A 387 -0.49 15.12 -4.88
C GLY A 387 -1.89 15.41 -5.43
N THR A 388 -2.86 14.60 -5.02
CA THR A 388 -4.24 14.61 -5.55
C THR A 388 -5.29 15.06 -4.54
N GLY A 389 -4.91 15.23 -3.27
CA GLY A 389 -5.87 15.54 -2.20
C GLY A 389 -6.46 16.93 -2.34
N ARG A 390 -7.58 17.16 -1.65
CA ARG A 390 -8.20 18.49 -1.61
C ARG A 390 -7.21 19.56 -1.16
N VAL A 391 -7.24 20.72 -1.81
CA VAL A 391 -6.50 21.91 -1.36
C VAL A 391 -7.02 22.37 0.00
N LEU A 392 -6.13 22.37 0.99
CA LEU A 392 -6.40 22.83 2.35
C LEU A 392 -6.10 24.32 2.48
N THR A 393 -4.94 24.78 2.01
CA THR A 393 -4.52 26.19 2.10
C THR A 393 -3.32 26.50 1.18
N LEU A 394 -2.78 27.71 1.25
CA LEU A 394 -1.51 28.12 0.63
C LEU A 394 -0.39 28.23 1.66
N GLY A 395 0.80 27.78 1.30
CA GLY A 395 2.04 27.99 2.04
C GLY A 395 2.76 29.24 1.55
N LEU A 396 3.19 30.08 2.50
CA LEU A 396 3.82 31.38 2.23
C LEU A 396 5.35 31.38 2.27
N HIS A 397 5.98 30.26 2.61
CA HIS A 397 7.46 30.15 2.67
C HIS A 397 8.12 31.33 3.41
N ASP A 398 7.66 31.64 4.63
CA ASP A 398 8.12 32.77 5.45
C ASP A 398 7.85 34.21 4.93
N ASN A 399 7.12 34.38 3.82
CA ASN A 399 6.75 35.69 3.28
C ASN A 399 5.58 36.36 4.05
N TYR A 400 5.73 36.59 5.36
CA TYR A 400 4.65 37.10 6.22
C TYR A 400 4.15 38.49 5.79
N GLN A 401 5.02 39.30 5.19
CA GLN A 401 4.67 40.61 4.66
C GLN A 401 3.55 40.54 3.60
N ASP A 402 3.38 39.40 2.94
CA ASP A 402 2.39 39.20 1.88
C ASP A 402 1.08 38.62 2.40
N ARG A 403 1.01 38.30 3.70
CA ARG A 403 -0.15 37.64 4.33
C ARG A 403 -1.46 38.39 4.12
N GLU A 404 -1.46 39.71 4.33
CA GLU A 404 -2.65 40.54 4.17
C GLU A 404 -3.16 40.53 2.71
N ILE A 405 -2.24 40.48 1.74
CA ILE A 405 -2.58 40.41 0.32
C ILE A 405 -3.14 39.02 -0.02
N VAL A 406 -2.51 37.95 0.48
CA VAL A 406 -2.99 36.58 0.24
C VAL A 406 -4.37 36.36 0.87
N ASP A 407 -4.63 36.90 2.05
CA ASP A 407 -5.96 36.84 2.68
C ASP A 407 -7.03 37.53 1.81
N GLN A 408 -6.70 38.64 1.16
CA GLN A 408 -7.59 39.31 0.22
C GLN A 408 -7.85 38.45 -1.04
N VAL A 409 -6.82 37.76 -1.56
CA VAL A 409 -6.95 36.86 -2.73
C VAL A 409 -7.78 35.62 -2.40
N LEU A 410 -7.67 35.07 -1.19
CA LEU A 410 -8.40 33.87 -0.79
C LEU A 410 -9.81 34.15 -0.26
N ALA A 411 -10.11 35.38 0.17
CA ALA A 411 -11.41 35.76 0.73
C ALA A 411 -12.63 35.42 -0.15
N PRO A 412 -12.58 35.49 -1.50
CA PRO A 412 -13.67 35.07 -2.37
C PRO A 412 -13.88 33.54 -2.44
N LEU A 413 -12.87 32.74 -2.07
CA LEU A 413 -12.87 31.28 -2.18
C LEU A 413 -13.43 30.56 -0.93
N LYS A 414 -14.20 31.27 -0.09
CA LYS A 414 -14.76 30.73 1.16
C LYS A 414 -15.59 29.46 0.98
N GLU A 415 -16.23 29.28 -0.17
CA GLU A 415 -16.98 28.07 -0.47
C GLU A 415 -16.12 26.80 -0.55
N LEU A 416 -14.81 26.95 -0.81
CA LEU A 416 -13.84 25.84 -0.79
C LEU A 416 -13.43 25.43 0.63
N LYS A 417 -13.89 26.18 1.65
CA LYS A 417 -13.57 25.97 3.07
C LYS A 417 -12.06 25.83 3.32
N LEU A 418 -11.26 26.68 2.67
CA LEU A 418 -9.81 26.71 2.89
C LEU A 418 -9.50 27.09 4.34
N LEU A 419 -8.40 26.55 4.84
CA LEU A 419 -7.80 26.92 6.10
C LEU A 419 -6.93 28.16 5.93
N GLU A 420 -6.58 28.78 7.03
CA GLU A 420 -5.70 29.95 7.05
C GLU A 420 -4.33 29.65 6.39
N PRO A 421 -3.80 30.53 5.52
CA PRO A 421 -2.46 30.39 4.95
C PRO A 421 -1.40 30.04 5.99
N THR A 422 -0.51 29.13 5.65
CA THR A 422 0.54 28.68 6.58
C THR A 422 1.87 29.37 6.28
N MET A 423 2.59 29.74 7.34
CA MET A 423 3.97 30.25 7.23
C MET A 423 4.99 29.15 6.99
N ARG A 424 4.55 27.89 6.86
CA ARG A 424 5.43 26.75 6.62
C ARG A 424 6.33 27.00 5.41
N ARG A 425 7.59 26.60 5.54
CA ARG A 425 8.49 26.37 4.41
C ARG A 425 8.31 24.95 3.86
N SER A 426 8.33 24.82 2.55
CA SER A 426 8.50 23.53 1.87
C SER A 426 9.80 23.55 1.09
N PHE A 427 10.52 22.43 1.09
CA PHE A 427 11.78 22.27 0.37
C PHE A 427 11.60 21.11 -0.62
N GLY A 428 12.10 21.25 -1.85
CA GLY A 428 11.89 20.27 -2.93
C GLY A 428 10.59 20.52 -3.68
N THR A 429 10.43 21.74 -4.20
CA THR A 429 9.42 22.11 -5.19
C THR A 429 9.83 23.45 -5.80
N ASP A 430 9.47 23.67 -7.06
CA ASP A 430 10.07 24.73 -7.92
C ASP A 430 9.94 26.16 -7.40
N HIS A 431 9.00 26.46 -6.49
CA HIS A 431 8.86 27.82 -5.94
C HIS A 431 10.10 28.26 -5.15
N ALA A 432 10.83 27.30 -4.56
CA ALA A 432 12.01 27.60 -3.74
C ALA A 432 13.12 28.30 -4.54
N SER A 433 13.29 27.99 -5.83
CA SER A 433 14.28 28.65 -6.69
C SER A 433 14.01 30.14 -6.89
N PHE A 434 12.75 30.57 -6.76
CA PHE A 434 12.34 31.97 -6.85
C PHE A 434 12.55 32.71 -5.52
N ASP A 435 12.22 32.07 -4.40
CA ASP A 435 12.48 32.63 -3.06
C ASP A 435 13.98 32.89 -2.83
N ASP A 436 14.85 31.98 -3.31
CA ASP A 436 16.31 32.11 -3.22
C ASP A 436 16.88 33.37 -3.89
N VAL A 437 16.17 33.90 -4.89
CA VAL A 437 16.53 35.15 -5.60
C VAL A 437 15.66 36.34 -5.22
N GLY A 438 14.74 36.16 -4.26
CA GLY A 438 13.92 37.23 -3.69
C GLY A 438 12.61 37.53 -4.44
N VAL A 439 12.14 36.62 -5.31
CA VAL A 439 10.79 36.66 -5.88
C VAL A 439 9.87 35.83 -4.97
N PRO A 440 8.73 36.38 -4.49
CA PRO A 440 7.86 35.65 -3.55
C PRO A 440 7.32 34.33 -4.14
N GLY A 441 7.71 33.21 -3.53
CA GLY A 441 7.24 31.87 -3.85
C GLY A 441 6.12 31.40 -2.91
N PHE A 442 5.10 30.77 -3.49
CA PHE A 442 3.96 30.18 -2.81
C PHE A 442 3.76 28.74 -3.28
N PHE A 443 3.23 27.89 -2.41
CA PHE A 443 2.90 26.50 -2.75
C PHE A 443 1.53 26.10 -2.23
N VAL A 444 0.92 25.11 -2.87
CA VAL A 444 -0.37 24.57 -2.46
C VAL A 444 -0.18 23.54 -1.34
N VAL A 445 -0.99 23.60 -0.27
CA VAL A 445 -1.03 22.59 0.78
C VAL A 445 -2.28 21.74 0.58
N GLN A 446 -2.12 20.44 0.35
CA GLN A 446 -3.21 19.50 0.11
C GLN A 446 -3.40 18.51 1.26
N ASP A 447 -4.56 17.86 1.31
CA ASP A 447 -4.76 16.62 2.06
C ASP A 447 -3.77 15.56 1.54
N GLY A 448 -3.28 14.72 2.46
CA GLY A 448 -2.33 13.67 2.14
C GLY A 448 -2.83 12.70 1.08
N ALA A 449 -4.13 12.37 1.02
CA ALA A 449 -4.76 11.54 -0.04
C ALA A 449 -3.90 10.36 -0.59
N GLU A 450 -3.30 9.58 0.31
CA GLU A 450 -2.36 8.49 0.00
C GLU A 450 -1.03 8.88 -0.69
N TYR A 451 -0.70 10.18 -0.78
CA TYR A 451 0.52 10.70 -1.42
C TYR A 451 1.80 10.11 -0.82
N ASN A 452 1.85 9.91 0.50
CA ASN A 452 2.97 9.25 1.17
C ASN A 452 3.21 7.82 0.64
N GLN A 453 2.15 7.15 0.16
CA GLN A 453 2.20 5.85 -0.49
C GLN A 453 2.55 6.01 -1.99
N THR A 454 1.87 6.89 -2.73
CA THR A 454 2.02 7.00 -4.19
C THR A 454 3.30 7.69 -4.65
N HIS A 455 3.69 8.82 -4.04
CA HIS A 455 4.86 9.65 -4.40
C HIS A 455 6.12 8.82 -4.66
N HIS A 456 6.76 8.99 -5.81
CA HIS A 456 7.96 8.25 -6.24
C HIS A 456 7.85 6.72 -6.24
N SER A 457 6.65 6.15 -6.13
CA SER A 457 6.44 4.70 -6.09
C SER A 457 5.93 4.16 -7.41
N GLN A 458 6.01 2.85 -7.58
CA GLN A 458 5.35 2.15 -8.68
C GLN A 458 3.82 2.25 -8.64
N SER A 459 3.24 2.71 -7.52
CA SER A 459 1.79 2.93 -7.41
C SER A 459 1.35 4.32 -7.86
N ASP A 460 2.28 5.19 -8.26
CA ASP A 460 1.93 6.51 -8.80
C ASP A 460 1.27 6.41 -10.19
N THR A 461 -0.03 6.20 -10.19
CA THR A 461 -0.83 5.81 -11.36
C THR A 461 -2.18 6.52 -11.38
N PHE A 462 -2.78 6.62 -12.57
CA PHE A 462 -3.99 7.41 -12.79
C PHE A 462 -5.16 6.97 -11.90
N ASP A 463 -5.28 5.67 -11.59
CA ASP A 463 -6.33 5.14 -10.71
C ASP A 463 -6.21 5.58 -9.25
N LYS A 464 -5.07 6.16 -8.85
CA LYS A 464 -4.86 6.72 -7.50
C LYS A 464 -5.28 8.18 -7.38
N VAL A 465 -5.64 8.81 -8.48
CA VAL A 465 -6.12 10.19 -8.49
C VAL A 465 -7.55 10.22 -7.92
N TRP A 466 -7.75 10.99 -6.86
CA TRP A 466 -9.06 11.11 -6.22
C TRP A 466 -9.95 12.07 -7.02
N LYS A 467 -10.77 11.49 -7.90
CA LYS A 467 -11.61 12.20 -8.88
C LYS A 467 -12.58 13.22 -8.25
N ASP A 468 -13.15 12.86 -7.10
CA ASP A 468 -14.15 13.69 -6.41
C ASP A 468 -13.50 14.80 -5.55
N GLU A 469 -12.29 14.56 -5.04
CA GLU A 469 -11.55 15.46 -4.13
C GLU A 469 -10.70 16.50 -4.85
N LEU A 470 -10.32 16.22 -6.11
CA LEU A 470 -9.93 17.26 -7.05
C LEU A 470 -11.04 18.35 -7.16
N ASN A 471 -12.27 18.05 -6.72
CA ASN A 471 -13.46 18.91 -6.84
C ASN A 471 -14.29 19.22 -5.55
N GLN A 472 -13.85 18.91 -4.29
CA GLN A 472 -14.35 19.35 -2.93
C GLN A 472 -15.10 18.32 -2.00
N GLY A 473 -15.24 18.62 -0.67
CA GLY A 473 -15.58 17.67 0.45
C GLY A 473 -16.71 17.96 1.51
N ALA A 474 -16.82 17.12 2.58
CA ALA A 474 -17.98 16.86 3.51
C ALA A 474 -17.67 16.74 5.06
N ASP A 475 -18.63 16.31 5.95
CA ASP A 475 -18.51 16.04 7.44
C ASP A 475 -19.66 15.17 8.07
N ALA A 476 -19.44 14.43 9.20
CA ALA A 476 -20.44 13.97 10.24
C ALA A 476 -19.85 13.33 11.56
N ALA A 477 -20.66 13.14 12.64
CA ALA A 477 -20.31 12.83 14.08
C ALA A 477 -21.02 11.58 14.73
N LYS A 478 -20.67 11.16 15.98
CA LYS A 478 -21.28 10.02 16.78
C LYS A 478 -21.27 10.16 18.34
N ALA A 479 -22.01 9.26 19.07
CA ALA A 479 -22.11 9.12 20.55
C ALA A 479 -22.32 7.64 21.09
N GLU A 480 -22.25 7.42 22.43
CA GLU A 480 -21.93 6.19 23.27
C GLU A 480 -23.06 5.51 24.14
N ALA A 481 -22.72 4.41 24.90
CA ALA A 481 -23.58 3.55 25.80
C ALA A 481 -22.89 2.94 27.12
N PRO A 482 -23.59 2.21 28.06
CA PRO A 482 -23.11 1.65 29.39
C PRO A 482 -23.39 0.09 29.70
N LYS A 483 -23.42 -0.50 30.95
CA LYS A 483 -22.43 -1.30 31.81
C LYS A 483 -23.06 -2.57 32.60
N PRO A 484 -22.32 -3.52 33.30
CA PRO A 484 -22.60 -5.02 33.44
C PRO A 484 -22.40 -5.88 34.79
N ASP A 485 -22.32 -7.26 34.70
CA ASP A 485 -22.57 -8.47 35.62
C ASP A 485 -21.38 -9.53 35.85
N PRO A 486 -21.37 -10.43 36.88
CA PRO A 486 -20.33 -11.43 37.35
C PRO A 486 -19.73 -12.68 36.59
N ILE A 487 -20.03 -13.07 35.33
CA ILE A 487 -19.15 -14.04 34.57
C ILE A 487 -17.70 -13.47 34.40
N VAL A 488 -17.59 -12.17 34.64
CA VAL A 488 -16.41 -11.34 34.58
C VAL A 488 -15.18 -11.86 35.34
N GLU A 489 -15.26 -12.63 36.44
CA GLU A 489 -14.05 -12.93 37.22
C GLU A 489 -13.05 -13.88 36.52
N MET A 490 -13.49 -15.05 36.02
CA MET A 490 -12.57 -15.96 35.31
C MET A 490 -12.15 -15.35 33.97
N ASP A 491 -13.08 -14.71 33.27
CA ASP A 491 -12.78 -14.01 32.02
C ASP A 491 -11.72 -12.93 32.26
N THR A 492 -11.78 -12.17 33.36
CA THR A 492 -10.73 -11.20 33.73
C THR A 492 -9.37 -11.89 33.91
N LYS A 493 -9.32 -13.05 34.58
CA LYS A 493 -8.06 -13.80 34.75
C LYS A 493 -7.51 -14.30 33.41
N ILE A 494 -8.37 -14.77 32.52
CA ILE A 494 -7.98 -15.18 31.15
C ILE A 494 -7.42 -13.97 30.39
N LEU A 495 -8.13 -12.83 30.42
CA LEU A 495 -7.70 -11.59 29.78
C LEU A 495 -6.33 -11.13 30.28
N GLU A 496 -6.15 -11.07 31.60
CA GLU A 496 -4.89 -10.67 32.24
C GLU A 496 -3.76 -11.64 31.91
N GLN A 497 -4.02 -12.96 31.90
CA GLN A 497 -3.01 -13.96 31.60
C GLN A 497 -2.50 -13.86 30.15
N VAL A 498 -3.42 -13.76 29.17
CA VAL A 498 -3.02 -13.60 27.76
C VAL A 498 -2.21 -12.31 27.56
N LYS A 499 -2.59 -11.22 28.24
CA LYS A 499 -1.85 -9.95 28.18
C LYS A 499 -0.47 -10.07 28.83
N ALA A 500 -0.34 -10.82 29.92
CA ALA A 500 0.95 -11.10 30.55
C ALA A 500 1.89 -11.92 29.65
N ASP A 501 1.32 -12.78 28.81
CA ASP A 501 2.05 -13.66 27.89
C ASP A 501 2.32 -13.03 26.51
N GLN A 502 1.93 -11.77 26.27
CA GLN A 502 2.10 -11.06 24.99
C GLN A 502 3.53 -11.11 24.43
N GLY A 503 4.54 -11.09 25.30
CA GLY A 503 5.94 -11.21 24.89
C GLY A 503 6.27 -12.56 24.23
N GLU A 504 5.69 -13.66 24.72
CA GLU A 504 5.88 -14.99 24.14
C GLU A 504 5.07 -15.16 22.86
N LEU A 505 3.82 -14.68 22.81
CA LEU A 505 3.02 -14.62 21.58
C LEU A 505 3.79 -13.91 20.46
N LYS A 506 4.42 -12.77 20.77
CA LYS A 506 5.25 -12.04 19.82
C LYS A 506 6.46 -12.83 19.36
N ALA A 507 7.16 -13.49 20.27
CA ALA A 507 8.34 -14.30 19.95
C ALA A 507 7.99 -15.49 19.06
N ASP A 508 6.87 -16.17 19.33
CA ASP A 508 6.41 -17.32 18.56
C ASP A 508 5.97 -16.92 17.14
N LEU A 509 5.23 -15.82 16.98
CA LEU A 509 4.88 -15.32 15.64
C LEU A 509 6.09 -14.79 14.88
N GLN A 510 7.02 -14.12 15.55
CA GLN A 510 8.30 -13.73 14.96
C GLN A 510 9.10 -14.94 14.48
N TYR A 511 9.15 -16.02 15.27
CA TYR A 511 9.82 -17.24 14.86
C TYR A 511 9.13 -17.87 13.65
N LEU A 512 7.81 -18.01 13.68
CA LEU A 512 7.05 -18.58 12.56
C LEU A 512 7.25 -17.77 11.27
N ALA A 513 7.12 -16.44 11.34
CA ALA A 513 7.19 -15.58 10.16
C ALA A 513 8.63 -15.34 9.64
N ASP A 514 9.62 -15.20 10.53
CA ASP A 514 10.97 -14.80 10.11
C ASP A 514 11.95 -15.97 10.00
N ARG A 515 11.74 -17.03 10.79
CA ARG A 515 12.67 -18.18 10.85
C ARG A 515 12.19 -19.36 10.02
N ILE A 516 10.89 -19.62 10.03
CA ILE A 516 10.29 -20.64 9.15
C ILE A 516 9.91 -19.99 7.81
N GLY A 517 9.23 -18.84 7.85
CA GLY A 517 8.87 -18.09 6.65
C GLY A 517 7.59 -18.59 5.99
N PRO A 518 7.42 -18.40 4.67
CA PRO A 518 6.29 -18.94 3.94
C PRO A 518 6.22 -20.45 4.05
N ARG A 519 5.03 -20.99 4.25
CA ARG A 519 4.82 -22.38 4.66
C ARG A 519 3.73 -23.04 3.82
N LEU A 520 3.96 -23.04 2.52
CA LEU A 520 3.09 -23.67 1.53
C LEU A 520 2.91 -25.17 1.82
N THR A 521 1.71 -25.69 1.58
CA THR A 521 1.40 -27.11 1.82
C THR A 521 2.29 -28.06 1.04
N GLY A 522 2.94 -28.96 1.77
CA GLY A 522 3.95 -29.90 1.23
C GLY A 522 5.37 -29.34 1.14
N SER A 523 5.60 -28.08 1.52
CA SER A 523 6.95 -27.51 1.60
C SER A 523 7.72 -28.01 2.82
N PRO A 524 9.07 -28.00 2.78
CA PRO A 524 9.90 -28.22 3.96
C PRO A 524 9.58 -27.24 5.11
N GLN A 525 9.19 -26.01 4.79
CA GLN A 525 8.85 -24.98 5.76
C GLN A 525 7.57 -25.32 6.53
N LEU A 526 6.54 -25.85 5.87
CA LEU A 526 5.34 -26.32 6.57
C LEU A 526 5.63 -27.54 7.45
N ASP A 527 6.45 -28.47 6.97
CA ASP A 527 6.89 -29.62 7.77
C ASP A 527 7.62 -29.15 9.04
N GLN A 528 8.54 -28.19 8.89
CA GLN A 528 9.22 -27.54 10.02
C GLN A 528 8.23 -26.83 10.95
N ALA A 529 7.24 -26.09 10.42
CA ALA A 529 6.22 -25.42 11.23
C ALA A 529 5.37 -26.42 12.02
N SER A 530 4.97 -27.53 11.38
CA SER A 530 4.18 -28.58 12.01
C SER A 530 4.94 -29.21 13.18
N HIS A 531 6.21 -29.57 12.96
CA HIS A 531 7.08 -30.12 14.00
C HIS A 531 7.43 -29.10 15.09
N TRP A 532 7.61 -27.83 14.74
CA TRP A 532 7.87 -26.79 15.74
C TRP A 532 6.64 -26.53 16.62
N THR A 533 5.45 -26.36 16.03
CA THR A 533 4.21 -26.10 16.78
C THR A 533 3.83 -27.27 17.68
N ILE A 534 4.06 -28.51 17.26
CA ILE A 534 3.76 -29.66 18.13
C ILE A 534 4.68 -29.72 19.35
N GLU A 535 5.96 -29.37 19.21
CA GLU A 535 6.87 -29.30 20.35
C GLU A 535 6.47 -28.18 21.32
N ARG A 536 6.00 -27.03 20.82
CA ARG A 536 5.41 -25.98 21.67
C ARG A 536 4.23 -26.50 22.48
N PHE A 537 3.28 -27.21 21.87
CA PHE A 537 2.15 -27.80 22.61
C PHE A 537 2.58 -28.84 23.65
N LYS A 538 3.60 -29.66 23.35
CA LYS A 538 4.16 -30.61 24.33
C LYS A 538 4.85 -29.93 25.51
N GLU A 539 5.57 -28.84 25.26
CA GLU A 539 6.23 -28.04 26.31
C GLU A 539 5.23 -27.41 27.28
N LEU A 540 4.02 -27.09 26.83
CA LEU A 540 2.91 -26.62 27.68
C LEU A 540 2.31 -27.74 28.56
N GLY A 541 2.62 -29.01 28.28
CA GLY A 541 2.04 -30.16 28.99
C GLY A 541 0.59 -30.44 28.62
N LEU A 542 0.16 -30.09 27.40
CA LEU A 542 -1.17 -30.39 26.89
C LEU A 542 -1.34 -31.90 26.63
N ALA A 543 -2.56 -32.40 26.82
CA ALA A 543 -2.90 -33.78 26.53
C ALA A 543 -3.00 -34.01 25.01
N ILE A 544 -2.71 -35.24 24.57
CA ILE A 544 -2.91 -35.72 23.18
C ILE A 544 -2.17 -34.86 22.12
N ALA A 545 -1.16 -34.07 22.52
CA ALA A 545 -0.35 -33.30 21.58
C ALA A 545 0.27 -34.24 20.52
N LYS A 546 -0.27 -34.22 19.29
CA LYS A 546 0.17 -35.07 18.16
C LYS A 546 0.01 -34.37 16.80
N LEU A 547 0.73 -34.88 15.81
CA LEU A 547 0.53 -34.60 14.39
C LEU A 547 -0.40 -35.68 13.79
N GLU A 548 -1.43 -35.26 13.07
CA GLU A 548 -2.35 -36.15 12.36
C GLU A 548 -2.05 -36.12 10.84
N PRO A 549 -1.49 -37.20 10.28
CA PRO A 549 -1.04 -37.21 8.89
C PRO A 549 -2.20 -37.33 7.89
N TRP A 550 -2.04 -36.67 6.76
CA TRP A 550 -2.78 -36.88 5.52
C TRP A 550 -1.84 -36.71 4.32
N ILE A 551 -2.24 -37.19 3.13
CA ILE A 551 -1.33 -37.32 1.98
C ILE A 551 -1.78 -36.42 0.82
N ILE A 552 -0.83 -35.69 0.25
CA ILE A 552 -0.98 -34.94 -1.01
C ILE A 552 -0.20 -35.62 -2.15
N ALA A 553 -0.62 -35.40 -3.40
CA ALA A 553 -0.06 -36.09 -4.55
C ALA A 553 1.37 -35.64 -4.92
N ASN A 554 1.69 -34.35 -4.73
CA ASN A 554 3.02 -33.78 -4.95
C ASN A 554 3.25 -32.62 -3.97
N SER A 555 4.52 -32.28 -3.73
CA SER A 555 4.89 -30.92 -3.33
C SER A 555 5.28 -30.09 -4.56
N TRP A 556 5.18 -28.77 -4.42
CA TRP A 556 5.47 -27.81 -5.47
C TRP A 556 6.37 -26.71 -4.93
N ALA A 557 7.30 -26.24 -5.77
CA ALA A 557 8.12 -25.08 -5.48
C ALA A 557 8.06 -24.10 -6.64
N ARG A 558 7.78 -22.85 -6.30
CA ARG A 558 7.80 -21.70 -7.19
C ARG A 558 9.22 -21.44 -7.69
N GLY A 559 9.35 -21.18 -9.00
CA GLY A 559 10.52 -20.58 -9.61
C GLY A 559 10.21 -19.17 -10.10
N SER A 560 11.21 -18.53 -10.71
CA SER A 560 11.06 -17.17 -11.26
C SER A 560 9.98 -17.09 -12.34
N ALA A 561 9.27 -15.95 -12.37
CA ALA A 561 8.44 -15.54 -13.48
C ALA A 561 8.98 -14.22 -14.03
N THR A 562 9.20 -14.14 -15.33
CA THR A 562 9.61 -12.90 -16.01
C THR A 562 8.75 -12.67 -17.23
N GLY A 563 8.51 -11.41 -17.57
CA GLY A 563 7.86 -11.07 -18.82
C GLY A 563 8.00 -9.62 -19.21
N GLN A 564 7.77 -9.35 -20.49
CA GLN A 564 7.81 -8.01 -21.06
C GLN A 564 6.87 -7.92 -22.26
N ILE A 565 6.29 -6.74 -22.45
CA ILE A 565 5.67 -6.33 -23.71
C ILE A 565 6.81 -5.93 -24.66
N THR A 566 6.81 -6.48 -25.87
CA THR A 566 7.85 -6.20 -26.87
C THR A 566 7.35 -5.28 -28.00
N SER A 567 6.03 -5.13 -28.14
CA SER A 567 5.36 -4.24 -29.10
C SER A 567 3.92 -3.95 -28.62
N PRO A 568 3.36 -2.74 -28.80
CA PRO A 568 3.90 -1.59 -29.53
C PRO A 568 4.92 -0.75 -28.75
N THR A 569 5.00 -0.96 -27.44
CA THR A 569 5.98 -0.32 -26.55
C THR A 569 6.74 -1.40 -25.77
N HIS A 570 7.97 -1.08 -25.38
CA HIS A 570 8.75 -1.95 -24.51
C HIS A 570 8.38 -1.68 -23.05
N HIS A 571 7.77 -2.66 -22.37
CA HIS A 571 7.32 -2.49 -20.98
C HIS A 571 7.55 -3.77 -20.17
N MET A 572 8.21 -3.68 -19.02
CA MET A 572 8.43 -4.85 -18.16
C MET A 572 7.16 -5.24 -17.41
N LEU A 573 6.87 -6.54 -17.35
CA LEU A 573 5.75 -7.09 -16.59
C LEU A 573 6.25 -7.58 -15.22
N THR A 574 5.55 -7.17 -14.17
CA THR A 574 5.70 -7.69 -12.80
C THR A 574 4.83 -8.92 -12.64
N LEU A 575 5.47 -10.09 -12.64
CA LEU A 575 4.80 -11.40 -12.67
C LEU A 575 5.24 -12.28 -11.50
N GLU A 576 4.33 -13.13 -11.03
CA GLU A 576 4.64 -14.25 -10.16
C GLU A 576 3.91 -15.51 -10.60
N THR A 577 4.58 -16.66 -10.55
CA THR A 577 4.02 -17.96 -10.97
C THR A 577 2.74 -18.28 -10.20
N ALA A 578 1.64 -18.62 -10.83
CA ALA A 578 0.42 -18.92 -10.07
C ALA A 578 0.60 -20.23 -9.26
N GLY A 579 -0.07 -20.34 -8.11
CA GLY A 579 0.08 -21.48 -7.20
C GLY A 579 -0.23 -22.80 -7.91
N TRP A 580 0.70 -23.77 -7.81
CA TRP A 580 0.61 -25.07 -8.49
C TRP A 580 0.61 -25.02 -10.02
N SER A 581 1.07 -23.92 -10.60
CA SER A 581 1.28 -23.83 -12.05
C SER A 581 2.45 -24.70 -12.51
N ALA A 582 2.32 -25.29 -13.69
CA ALA A 582 3.45 -25.79 -14.48
C ALA A 582 4.35 -24.64 -14.97
N GLY A 583 5.61 -24.95 -15.29
CA GLY A 583 6.55 -24.02 -15.90
C GLY A 583 6.50 -24.04 -17.43
N THR A 584 6.92 -22.96 -18.08
CA THR A 584 7.13 -22.92 -19.52
C THR A 584 8.37 -23.74 -19.91
N LYS A 585 8.42 -24.18 -21.18
CA LYS A 585 9.60 -24.85 -21.75
C LYS A 585 10.59 -23.82 -22.29
N GLY A 586 11.02 -22.89 -21.43
CA GLY A 586 11.77 -21.68 -21.80
C GLY A 586 10.85 -20.48 -22.07
N ALA A 587 11.42 -19.40 -22.59
CA ALA A 587 10.67 -18.18 -22.89
C ALA A 587 9.66 -18.40 -24.04
N VAL A 588 8.40 -18.07 -23.78
CA VAL A 588 7.32 -18.02 -24.76
C VAL A 588 7.27 -16.61 -25.33
N ARG A 589 7.41 -16.47 -26.65
CA ARG A 589 7.29 -15.20 -27.37
C ARG A 589 6.15 -15.30 -28.36
N GLY A 590 5.26 -14.32 -28.37
CA GLY A 590 4.18 -14.28 -29.35
C GLY A 590 3.07 -13.27 -29.02
N PRO A 591 1.99 -13.30 -29.80
CA PRO A 591 0.90 -12.35 -29.66
C PRO A 591 0.19 -12.55 -28.32
N VAL A 592 -0.21 -11.43 -27.72
CA VAL A 592 -1.11 -11.42 -26.56
C VAL A 592 -2.55 -11.47 -27.07
N ILE A 593 -3.37 -12.37 -26.51
CA ILE A 593 -4.78 -12.50 -26.86
C ILE A 593 -5.65 -12.35 -25.60
N GLY A 594 -6.52 -11.35 -25.60
CA GLY A 594 -7.52 -11.13 -24.57
C GLY A 594 -8.76 -12.02 -24.73
N ILE A 595 -9.06 -12.83 -23.71
CA ILE A 595 -10.24 -13.71 -23.66
C ILE A 595 -11.30 -13.09 -22.74
N ALA A 596 -12.28 -12.41 -23.32
CA ALA A 596 -13.41 -11.81 -22.63
C ALA A 596 -14.64 -12.74 -22.71
N ALA A 597 -14.51 -13.98 -22.24
CA ALA A 597 -15.59 -14.96 -22.22
C ALA A 597 -16.28 -14.99 -20.86
N GLU A 598 -17.60 -14.73 -20.82
CA GLU A 598 -18.42 -14.83 -19.61
C GLU A 598 -19.08 -16.21 -19.46
N LYS A 599 -19.18 -16.97 -20.55
CA LYS A 599 -19.76 -18.32 -20.58
C LYS A 599 -18.90 -19.28 -21.39
N PRO A 600 -18.94 -20.60 -21.10
CA PRO A 600 -18.18 -21.60 -21.84
C PRO A 600 -18.34 -21.52 -23.36
N GLU A 601 -19.56 -21.22 -23.85
CA GLU A 601 -19.86 -21.17 -25.28
C GLU A 601 -19.13 -20.02 -25.98
N ASN A 602 -18.80 -18.94 -25.25
CA ASN A 602 -18.07 -17.80 -25.80
C ASN A 602 -16.62 -18.14 -26.15
N LEU A 603 -16.07 -19.25 -25.64
CA LEU A 603 -14.69 -19.66 -25.96
C LEU A 603 -14.54 -20.07 -27.42
N GLN A 604 -15.62 -20.54 -28.06
CA GLN A 604 -15.59 -21.07 -29.41
C GLN A 604 -15.13 -20.05 -30.47
N GLN A 605 -15.31 -18.74 -30.24
CA GLN A 605 -14.86 -17.68 -31.15
C GLN A 605 -13.32 -17.56 -31.25
N TYR A 606 -12.61 -18.13 -30.28
CA TYR A 606 -11.15 -18.14 -30.20
C TYR A 606 -10.52 -19.40 -30.78
N LYS A 607 -11.33 -20.37 -31.22
CA LYS A 607 -10.85 -21.66 -31.72
C LYS A 607 -9.95 -21.49 -32.95
N GLY A 608 -8.83 -22.20 -32.95
CA GLY A 608 -7.78 -22.14 -33.96
C GLY A 608 -6.86 -20.92 -33.87
N LYS A 609 -6.98 -20.06 -32.85
CA LYS A 609 -6.24 -18.78 -32.77
C LYS A 609 -5.21 -18.71 -31.65
N LEU A 610 -5.21 -19.66 -30.71
CA LEU A 610 -4.44 -19.50 -29.46
C LEU A 610 -3.12 -20.28 -29.40
N LYS A 611 -2.77 -21.02 -30.45
CA LYS A 611 -1.59 -21.87 -30.48
C LYS A 611 -0.30 -21.06 -30.25
N GLY A 612 0.37 -21.32 -29.13
CA GLY A 612 1.60 -20.63 -28.72
C GLY A 612 1.41 -19.19 -28.23
N ALA A 613 0.17 -18.69 -28.20
CA ALA A 613 -0.12 -17.32 -27.77
C ALA A 613 0.02 -17.16 -26.24
N ILE A 614 0.22 -15.91 -25.81
CA ILE A 614 0.11 -15.50 -24.41
C ILE A 614 -1.32 -15.01 -24.20
N VAL A 615 -2.04 -15.59 -23.26
CA VAL A 615 -3.47 -15.32 -23.06
C VAL A 615 -3.70 -14.54 -21.76
N ILE A 616 -4.49 -13.47 -21.84
CA ILE A 616 -5.04 -12.77 -20.66
C ILE A 616 -6.55 -13.03 -20.56
N VAL A 617 -7.09 -13.23 -19.35
CA VAL A 617 -8.44 -13.80 -19.16
C VAL A 617 -9.35 -12.89 -18.33
N GLY A 618 -10.44 -12.42 -18.95
CA GLY A 618 -11.45 -11.56 -18.32
C GLY A 618 -11.06 -10.09 -18.38
N ARG A 619 -12.02 -9.21 -18.66
CA ARG A 619 -11.76 -7.76 -18.58
C ARG A 619 -11.46 -7.36 -17.11
N PRO A 620 -10.58 -6.37 -16.87
CA PRO A 620 -10.32 -5.88 -15.53
C PRO A 620 -11.65 -5.38 -14.92
N ARG A 621 -11.87 -5.66 -13.64
CA ARG A 621 -13.06 -5.12 -12.96
C ARG A 621 -12.87 -3.62 -12.78
N GLU A 622 -13.89 -2.82 -13.07
CA GLU A 622 -13.89 -1.42 -12.61
C GLU A 622 -13.80 -1.43 -11.08
N MET A 623 -12.75 -0.83 -10.54
CA MET A 623 -12.65 -0.60 -9.12
C MET A 623 -13.04 0.86 -8.87
N GLY A 624 -13.94 1.08 -7.91
CA GLY A 624 -14.21 2.42 -7.41
C GLY A 624 -12.91 3.05 -6.86
N SER A 625 -12.83 4.37 -6.87
CA SER A 625 -11.74 5.08 -6.22
C SER A 625 -11.54 4.57 -4.77
N PRO A 626 -10.30 4.49 -4.26
CA PRO A 626 -10.06 4.16 -2.86
C PRO A 626 -10.99 5.01 -1.97
N GLY A 627 -11.80 4.36 -1.13
CA GLY A 627 -12.73 5.07 -0.27
C GLY A 627 -11.98 6.04 0.64
N HIS A 628 -12.47 7.27 0.77
CA HIS A 628 -11.82 8.33 1.54
C HIS A 628 -11.70 7.91 3.03
N PRO A 629 -10.48 7.68 3.56
CA PRO A 629 -10.30 7.24 4.94
C PRO A 629 -10.70 8.30 5.99
N LEU A 630 -10.71 9.59 5.63
CA LEU A 630 -11.11 10.71 6.50
C LEU A 630 -12.60 11.12 6.37
N LEU A 631 -13.25 10.98 5.20
CA LEU A 631 -14.69 11.26 5.02
C LEU A 631 -15.60 10.07 5.30
N THR A 632 -15.03 8.93 5.69
CA THR A 632 -15.79 7.88 6.37
C THR A 632 -15.53 8.07 7.86
N PRO A 633 -16.43 8.72 8.63
CA PRO A 633 -16.28 8.78 10.07
C PRO A 633 -16.11 7.35 10.58
N TRP A 634 -15.02 7.11 11.29
CA TRP A 634 -14.77 5.85 11.98
C TRP A 634 -15.97 5.55 12.89
N GLY A 635 -16.81 4.65 12.38
CA GLY A 635 -18.10 4.32 12.98
C GLY A 635 -19.23 4.10 11.97
N GLU A 636 -19.26 4.73 10.79
CA GLU A 636 -20.41 4.60 9.87
C GLU A 636 -20.28 3.54 8.78
N GLU A 637 -19.07 3.04 8.48
CA GLU A 637 -18.98 1.62 8.14
C GLU A 637 -19.25 0.84 9.43
N THR A 638 -20.54 0.75 9.78
CA THR A 638 -21.01 -0.55 10.19
C THR A 638 -20.54 -1.48 9.07
N ILE A 639 -19.45 -2.24 9.31
CA ILE A 639 -19.45 -3.64 8.86
C ILE A 639 -20.88 -4.05 9.08
N PRO A 640 -21.65 -4.50 8.08
CA PRO A 640 -23.04 -4.83 8.32
C PRO A 640 -23.08 -6.03 9.28
N VAL A 641 -22.93 -5.77 10.58
CA VAL A 641 -22.95 -6.76 11.65
C VAL A 641 -24.35 -7.38 11.66
N ALA A 642 -25.34 -6.69 11.09
CA ALA A 642 -26.71 -7.15 10.91
C ALA A 642 -27.06 -7.64 9.50
N ARG A 643 -26.19 -7.59 8.48
CA ARG A 643 -26.56 -8.05 7.11
C ARG A 643 -25.66 -9.21 6.64
N PRO A 644 -26.24 -10.32 6.16
CA PRO A 644 -25.51 -11.24 5.28
C PRO A 644 -24.87 -10.43 4.15
N LYS A 645 -23.72 -10.87 3.64
CA LYS A 645 -23.04 -10.28 2.47
C LYS A 645 -23.89 -10.53 1.20
N MET A 646 -25.10 -9.98 1.16
CA MET A 646 -25.85 -9.78 -0.08
C MET A 646 -25.42 -8.42 -0.59
N ASP A 647 -24.47 -8.47 -1.50
CA ASP A 647 -24.19 -7.37 -2.40
C ASP A 647 -25.46 -7.06 -3.21
N ASP A 648 -25.76 -5.79 -3.46
CA ASP A 648 -26.87 -5.38 -4.35
C ASP A 648 -26.58 -5.76 -5.82
N ARG A 649 -25.36 -6.25 -6.09
CA ARG A 649 -24.95 -6.97 -7.31
C ARG A 649 -25.56 -8.37 -7.33
N LYS A 650 -25.92 -8.88 -8.52
CA LYS A 650 -26.42 -10.25 -8.71
C LYS A 650 -25.62 -11.25 -7.85
N PRO A 651 -26.27 -12.20 -7.15
CA PRO A 651 -25.57 -13.20 -6.34
C PRO A 651 -24.45 -13.84 -7.14
N PHE A 652 -23.24 -13.89 -6.57
CA PHE A 652 -22.12 -14.55 -7.22
C PHE A 652 -22.44 -16.03 -7.41
N ASP A 653 -22.66 -16.42 -8.67
CA ASP A 653 -22.92 -17.81 -9.05
C ASP A 653 -21.59 -18.57 -9.11
N PHE A 654 -21.21 -19.16 -7.97
CA PHE A 654 -19.99 -19.95 -7.84
C PHE A 654 -19.99 -21.16 -8.79
N GLU A 655 -21.14 -21.77 -9.07
CA GLU A 655 -21.23 -22.94 -9.94
C GLU A 655 -20.97 -22.55 -11.40
N ALA A 656 -21.59 -21.48 -11.88
CA ALA A 656 -21.32 -20.95 -13.22
C ALA A 656 -19.86 -20.51 -13.37
N TYR A 657 -19.31 -19.84 -12.36
CA TYR A 657 -17.89 -19.45 -12.33
C TYR A 657 -16.96 -20.66 -12.44
N MET A 658 -17.20 -21.71 -11.66
CA MET A 658 -16.39 -22.93 -11.70
C MET A 658 -16.53 -23.66 -13.04
N LYS A 659 -17.75 -23.73 -13.62
CA LYS A 659 -17.97 -24.30 -14.96
C LYS A 659 -17.19 -23.55 -16.04
N LEU A 660 -17.20 -22.22 -16.02
CA LEU A 660 -16.42 -21.41 -16.95
C LEU A 660 -14.92 -21.65 -16.79
N ARG A 661 -14.40 -21.63 -15.56
CA ARG A 661 -12.98 -21.87 -15.28
C ARG A 661 -12.52 -23.25 -15.77
N GLN A 662 -13.32 -24.29 -15.54
CA GLN A 662 -13.04 -25.64 -16.05
C GLN A 662 -13.03 -25.69 -17.58
N ALA A 663 -14.02 -25.05 -18.22
CA ALA A 663 -14.08 -24.96 -19.68
C ALA A 663 -12.90 -24.20 -20.27
N GLN A 664 -12.50 -23.08 -19.67
CA GLN A 664 -11.32 -22.29 -20.06
C GLN A 664 -10.04 -23.12 -19.99
N THR A 665 -9.78 -23.77 -18.85
CA THR A 665 -8.58 -24.61 -18.68
C THR A 665 -8.51 -25.71 -19.72
N LYS A 666 -9.63 -26.40 -19.98
CA LYS A 666 -9.69 -27.44 -21.01
C LYS A 666 -9.46 -26.87 -22.41
N PHE A 667 -10.15 -25.79 -22.76
CA PHE A 667 -10.09 -25.17 -24.07
C PHE A 667 -8.69 -24.64 -24.40
N PHE A 668 -8.06 -23.93 -23.46
CA PHE A 668 -6.71 -23.40 -23.65
C PHE A 668 -5.66 -24.50 -23.79
N ALA A 669 -5.85 -25.65 -23.10
CA ALA A 669 -4.96 -26.80 -23.22
C ALA A 669 -5.09 -27.46 -24.60
N GLU A 670 -6.33 -27.62 -25.10
CA GLU A 670 -6.61 -28.18 -26.43
C GLU A 670 -6.08 -27.28 -27.57
N GLU A 671 -6.15 -25.96 -27.40
CA GLU A 671 -5.65 -24.98 -28.38
C GLU A 671 -4.13 -24.80 -28.35
N GLY A 672 -3.44 -25.33 -27.33
CA GLY A 672 -1.99 -25.23 -27.18
C GLY A 672 -1.51 -23.82 -26.82
N VAL A 673 -2.20 -23.15 -25.89
CA VAL A 673 -1.79 -21.85 -25.32
C VAL A 673 -0.37 -21.95 -24.73
N GLY A 674 0.46 -20.94 -24.99
CA GLY A 674 1.85 -20.90 -24.52
C GLY A 674 1.98 -20.53 -23.04
N ALA A 675 1.22 -19.51 -22.61
CA ALA A 675 1.11 -19.11 -21.20
C ALA A 675 -0.21 -18.37 -20.95
N VAL A 676 -0.72 -18.43 -19.72
CA VAL A 676 -1.87 -17.65 -19.26
C VAL A 676 -1.40 -16.65 -18.20
N LEU A 677 -1.78 -15.38 -18.35
CA LEU A 677 -1.52 -14.36 -17.35
C LEU A 677 -2.85 -13.87 -16.77
N GLN A 678 -2.95 -13.86 -15.44
CA GLN A 678 -4.14 -13.40 -14.71
C GLN A 678 -3.85 -12.06 -14.04
N GLY A 679 -4.81 -11.14 -14.07
CA GLY A 679 -4.76 -9.94 -13.26
C GLY A 679 -4.80 -10.29 -11.78
N SER A 680 -3.90 -9.68 -11.01
CA SER A 680 -3.89 -9.77 -9.54
C SER A 680 -5.21 -9.24 -8.94
N GLU A 681 -5.79 -8.21 -9.56
CA GLU A 681 -6.92 -7.42 -9.05
C GLU A 681 -6.67 -6.78 -7.67
N LYS A 682 -5.47 -6.89 -7.10
CA LYS A 682 -5.04 -6.14 -5.92
C LYS A 682 -4.53 -4.75 -6.31
N TRP A 683 -4.57 -3.84 -5.36
CA TRP A 683 -4.04 -2.48 -5.48
C TRP A 683 -2.53 -2.42 -5.18
N TYR A 684 -1.89 -1.31 -5.55
CA TYR A 684 -0.54 -0.93 -5.09
C TYR A 684 0.59 -1.84 -5.61
N GLY A 685 0.45 -2.37 -6.82
CA GLY A 685 1.42 -3.32 -7.37
C GLY A 685 1.50 -4.65 -6.59
N LEU A 686 0.49 -4.95 -5.76
CA LEU A 686 0.41 -6.23 -5.06
C LEU A 686 0.02 -7.33 -6.03
N LEU A 687 0.64 -8.49 -5.86
CA LEU A 687 0.29 -9.69 -6.55
C LEU A 687 -0.64 -10.50 -5.66
N ASN A 688 -1.71 -11.01 -6.25
CA ASN A 688 -2.57 -11.98 -5.61
C ASN A 688 -1.99 -13.37 -5.88
N MET A 689 -2.19 -14.28 -4.94
CA MET A 689 -1.86 -15.67 -5.14
C MET A 689 -3.08 -16.55 -4.92
N SER A 690 -3.25 -17.54 -5.78
CA SER A 690 -4.24 -18.59 -5.58
C SER A 690 -3.84 -19.85 -6.32
N ALA A 691 -4.43 -20.98 -5.92
CA ALA A 691 -4.21 -22.26 -6.58
C ALA A 691 -4.91 -22.30 -7.96
N ILE A 692 -4.15 -22.58 -9.02
CA ILE A 692 -4.72 -22.89 -10.35
C ILE A 692 -5.27 -24.32 -10.40
N GLY A 693 -4.79 -25.21 -9.53
CA GLY A 693 -5.29 -26.56 -9.34
C GLY A 693 -5.32 -26.95 -7.87
N ARG A 694 -6.37 -27.67 -7.43
CA ARG A 694 -6.58 -28.10 -6.04
C ARG A 694 -6.19 -29.56 -5.77
N GLU A 695 -5.67 -30.24 -6.78
CA GLU A 695 -5.35 -31.68 -6.76
C GLU A 695 -3.86 -31.96 -6.48
N TYR A 696 -3.08 -30.93 -6.15
CA TYR A 696 -1.64 -31.06 -5.90
C TYR A 696 -0.89 -31.69 -7.10
N ALA A 697 -1.28 -31.29 -8.32
CA ALA A 697 -0.74 -31.78 -9.59
C ALA A 697 -0.38 -30.60 -10.52
N PRO A 698 0.55 -30.78 -11.48
CA PRO A 698 0.88 -29.74 -12.44
C PRO A 698 -0.34 -29.25 -13.22
N SER A 699 -0.52 -27.93 -13.29
CA SER A 699 -1.53 -27.36 -14.18
C SER A 699 -1.26 -27.75 -15.63
N ALA A 700 -2.31 -27.85 -16.43
CA ALA A 700 -2.17 -28.18 -17.86
C ALA A 700 -1.43 -27.08 -18.65
N ILE A 701 -1.43 -25.85 -18.13
CA ILE A 701 -0.93 -24.66 -18.83
C ILE A 701 -0.12 -23.80 -17.86
N PRO A 702 1.07 -23.33 -18.25
CA PRO A 702 1.83 -22.36 -17.46
C PRO A 702 1.02 -21.09 -17.23
N THR A 703 0.86 -20.71 -15.97
CA THR A 703 0.02 -19.61 -15.52
C THR A 703 0.79 -18.74 -14.53
N ALA A 704 0.70 -17.43 -14.69
CA ALA A 704 1.24 -16.44 -13.74
C ALA A 704 0.19 -15.39 -13.40
N TYR A 705 0.31 -14.82 -12.20
CA TYR A 705 -0.35 -13.56 -11.85
C TYR A 705 0.53 -12.39 -12.28
N MET A 706 -0.12 -11.31 -12.72
CA MET A 706 0.53 -10.03 -12.97
C MET A 706 -0.10 -8.95 -12.12
N THR A 707 0.64 -7.88 -11.85
CA THR A 707 0.07 -6.72 -11.14
C THR A 707 -1.11 -6.15 -11.93
N ARG A 708 -2.07 -5.58 -11.20
CA ARG A 708 -3.28 -5.04 -11.81
C ARG A 708 -2.95 -4.00 -12.88
N GLU A 709 -1.95 -3.17 -12.62
CA GLU A 709 -1.49 -2.08 -13.47
C GLU A 709 -0.95 -2.61 -14.81
N ASN A 710 -0.22 -3.74 -14.79
CA ASN A 710 0.22 -4.39 -16.03
C ASN A 710 -0.95 -5.08 -16.74
N TYR A 711 -1.92 -5.59 -15.98
CA TYR A 711 -3.10 -6.25 -16.54
C TYR A 711 -4.01 -5.28 -17.29
N THR A 712 -4.28 -4.12 -16.70
CA THR A 712 -5.07 -3.05 -17.33
C THR A 712 -4.33 -2.47 -18.52
N LEU A 713 -3.01 -2.24 -18.41
CA LEU A 713 -2.18 -1.79 -19.54
C LEU A 713 -2.31 -2.73 -20.75
N LEU A 714 -2.19 -4.04 -20.55
CA LEU A 714 -2.32 -5.00 -21.67
C LEU A 714 -3.70 -4.95 -22.32
N TRP A 715 -4.78 -4.81 -21.55
CA TRP A 715 -6.12 -4.66 -22.12
C TRP A 715 -6.28 -3.35 -22.91
N ARG A 716 -5.75 -2.22 -22.41
CA ARG A 716 -5.77 -0.95 -23.13
C ARG A 716 -4.98 -1.02 -24.44
N LEU A 717 -3.79 -1.62 -24.40
CA LEU A 717 -2.97 -1.83 -25.60
C LEU A 717 -3.67 -2.74 -26.62
N LEU A 718 -4.37 -3.79 -26.16
CA LEU A 718 -5.17 -4.67 -27.03
C LEU A 718 -6.37 -3.97 -27.66
N ASP A 719 -6.98 -3.01 -26.96
CA ASP A 719 -8.05 -2.18 -27.50
C ASP A 719 -7.51 -1.20 -28.57
N ALA A 720 -6.27 -0.72 -28.41
CA ALA A 720 -5.60 0.15 -29.37
C ALA A 720 -5.03 -0.60 -30.58
N GLY A 721 -4.62 -1.87 -30.44
CA GLY A 721 -4.02 -2.64 -31.52
C GLY A 721 -3.40 -3.97 -31.11
N ALA A 722 -2.57 -4.53 -32.00
CA ALA A 722 -1.88 -5.79 -31.75
C ALA A 722 -0.74 -5.62 -30.72
N VAL A 723 -0.62 -6.60 -29.82
CA VAL A 723 0.38 -6.62 -28.75
C VAL A 723 1.20 -7.90 -28.84
N GLU A 724 2.52 -7.77 -28.73
CA GLU A 724 3.45 -8.90 -28.64
C GLU A 724 4.12 -8.89 -27.25
N ALA A 725 4.32 -10.07 -26.68
CA ALA A 725 4.98 -10.21 -25.38
C ALA A 725 5.91 -11.42 -25.34
N GLU A 726 6.76 -11.41 -24.33
CA GLU A 726 7.63 -12.52 -23.94
C GLU A 726 7.39 -12.86 -22.49
N VAL A 727 7.25 -14.15 -22.16
CA VAL A 727 7.02 -14.65 -20.79
C VAL A 727 7.82 -15.93 -20.54
N ASN A 728 8.42 -16.04 -19.37
CA ASN A 728 9.08 -17.26 -18.90
C ASN A 728 8.63 -17.57 -17.47
N ILE A 729 8.15 -18.80 -17.21
CA ILE A 729 7.62 -19.23 -15.91
C ILE A 729 8.37 -20.48 -15.47
N ALA A 730 9.01 -20.44 -14.31
CA ALA A 730 9.67 -21.58 -13.71
C ALA A 730 8.88 -22.13 -12.51
N SER A 731 8.85 -23.46 -12.38
CA SER A 731 8.33 -24.17 -11.21
C SER A 731 8.85 -25.60 -11.19
N SER A 732 8.72 -26.28 -10.05
CA SER A 732 9.08 -27.68 -9.92
C SER A 732 8.09 -28.46 -9.05
N PHE A 733 7.98 -29.76 -9.32
CA PHE A 733 7.11 -30.70 -8.59
C PHE A 733 7.95 -31.87 -8.09
N SER A 734 7.62 -32.41 -6.92
CA SER A 734 8.34 -33.56 -6.35
C SER A 734 8.22 -34.85 -7.16
N GLY A 735 7.13 -35.01 -7.92
CA GLY A 735 6.81 -36.23 -8.66
C GLY A 735 6.46 -37.43 -7.78
N LYS A 736 6.23 -37.21 -6.48
CA LYS A 736 5.90 -38.26 -5.50
C LYS A 736 4.96 -37.73 -4.41
N PRO A 737 4.09 -38.59 -3.84
CA PRO A 737 3.25 -38.22 -2.71
C PRO A 737 4.05 -37.70 -1.53
N VAL A 738 3.47 -36.74 -0.80
CA VAL A 738 4.07 -36.11 0.38
C VAL A 738 3.07 -36.19 1.53
N GLU A 739 3.55 -36.53 2.72
CA GLU A 739 2.78 -36.51 3.95
C GLU A 739 2.77 -35.10 4.53
N VAL A 740 1.62 -34.64 4.99
CA VAL A 740 1.37 -33.34 5.63
C VAL A 740 0.49 -33.56 6.86
N TYR A 741 0.46 -32.59 7.79
CA TYR A 741 -0.10 -32.83 9.13
C TYR A 741 -1.09 -31.74 9.54
N ASN A 742 -2.16 -32.13 10.25
CA ASN A 742 -2.83 -31.21 11.16
C ASN A 742 -2.19 -31.34 12.54
N THR A 743 -1.95 -30.23 13.25
CA THR A 743 -1.42 -30.25 14.61
C THR A 743 -2.57 -30.20 15.62
N VAL A 744 -2.64 -31.15 16.55
CA VAL A 744 -3.75 -31.28 17.52
C VAL A 744 -3.21 -31.35 18.94
N ALA A 745 -3.82 -30.61 19.87
CA ALA A 745 -3.55 -30.68 21.32
C ALA A 745 -4.81 -30.41 22.14
N GLU A 746 -4.85 -30.86 23.40
CA GLU A 746 -6.07 -30.82 24.23
C GLU A 746 -5.82 -30.38 25.68
N ILE A 747 -6.81 -29.69 26.26
CA ILE A 747 -7.04 -29.61 27.71
C ILE A 747 -8.24 -30.50 28.03
N SER A 748 -8.02 -31.55 28.82
CA SER A 748 -9.05 -32.55 29.12
C SER A 748 -10.20 -32.00 29.96
N GLY A 749 -11.43 -32.36 29.57
CA GLY A 749 -12.64 -32.07 30.34
C GLY A 749 -12.73 -32.86 31.64
N THR A 750 -13.50 -32.34 32.58
CA THR A 750 -13.70 -32.95 33.92
C THR A 750 -15.01 -33.70 34.08
N GLU A 751 -16.09 -33.21 33.48
CA GLU A 751 -17.43 -33.81 33.60
C GLU A 751 -17.83 -34.58 32.33
N LYS A 752 -17.43 -34.06 31.17
CA LYS A 752 -17.79 -34.54 29.82
C LYS A 752 -16.53 -34.63 28.94
N PRO A 753 -15.54 -35.45 29.32
CA PRO A 753 -14.22 -35.48 28.64
C PRO A 753 -14.28 -35.96 27.19
N ASP A 754 -15.37 -36.62 26.77
CA ASP A 754 -15.58 -37.08 25.40
C ASP A 754 -16.41 -36.11 24.54
N GLU A 755 -16.85 -34.97 25.09
CA GLU A 755 -17.43 -33.84 24.35
C GLU A 755 -16.34 -32.76 24.12
N PHE A 756 -16.33 -32.13 22.95
CA PHE A 756 -15.25 -31.24 22.51
C PHE A 756 -15.72 -29.82 22.18
N VAL A 757 -14.89 -28.83 22.50
CA VAL A 757 -14.93 -27.48 21.90
C VAL A 757 -13.63 -27.28 21.15
N ILE A 758 -13.72 -26.95 19.86
CA ILE A 758 -12.54 -26.74 19.02
C ILE A 758 -12.30 -25.26 18.80
N VAL A 759 -11.07 -24.81 18.99
CA VAL A 759 -10.56 -23.53 18.48
C VAL A 759 -9.43 -23.79 17.51
N GLY A 760 -9.40 -23.09 16.38
CA GLY A 760 -8.42 -23.35 15.34
C GLY A 760 -8.08 -22.16 14.44
N GLY A 761 -7.06 -22.40 13.63
CA GLY A 761 -6.54 -21.55 12.56
C GLY A 761 -5.71 -22.43 11.64
N HIS A 762 -5.31 -21.93 10.46
CA HIS A 762 -4.48 -22.72 9.55
C HIS A 762 -3.00 -22.35 9.67
N LEU A 763 -2.16 -23.38 9.62
CA LEU A 763 -0.72 -23.27 9.74
C LEU A 763 -0.05 -23.08 8.39
N ASP A 764 -0.64 -23.48 7.26
CA ASP A 764 -0.07 -23.19 5.95
C ASP A 764 -0.20 -21.70 5.56
N SER A 765 0.51 -21.30 4.51
CA SER A 765 0.38 -19.97 3.90
C SER A 765 0.74 -20.04 2.42
N TRP A 766 0.38 -19.02 1.64
CA TRP A 766 1.06 -18.75 0.38
C TRP A 766 2.54 -18.38 0.57
N ASP A 767 3.27 -18.42 -0.55
CA ASP A 767 4.73 -18.36 -0.61
C ASP A 767 5.31 -17.06 -1.18
N LEU A 768 4.48 -16.04 -1.40
CA LEU A 768 4.94 -14.70 -1.80
C LEU A 768 5.42 -13.86 -0.59
N GLY A 769 4.71 -13.94 0.52
CA GLY A 769 5.02 -13.23 1.77
C GLY A 769 5.68 -14.16 2.80
N THR A 770 5.33 -13.96 4.07
CA THR A 770 5.72 -14.87 5.17
C THR A 770 4.53 -15.52 5.87
N GLY A 771 3.31 -15.33 5.35
CA GLY A 771 2.10 -15.89 5.95
C GLY A 771 1.83 -15.31 7.34
N ALA A 772 2.24 -14.07 7.61
CA ALA A 772 2.24 -13.55 8.98
C ALA A 772 0.83 -13.26 9.46
N THR A 773 0.02 -12.60 8.63
CA THR A 773 -1.40 -12.35 8.87
C THR A 773 -2.29 -13.45 8.30
N ASP A 774 -1.77 -14.27 7.38
CA ASP A 774 -2.51 -15.33 6.69
C ASP A 774 -1.75 -16.67 6.69
N ASN A 775 -1.89 -17.50 7.72
CA ASN A 775 -2.61 -17.26 8.97
C ASN A 775 -1.71 -17.48 10.19
N GLY A 776 -0.58 -16.76 10.21
CA GLY A 776 0.34 -16.78 11.34
C GLY A 776 -0.32 -16.21 12.60
N THR A 777 -1.08 -15.13 12.47
CA THR A 777 -1.81 -14.48 13.56
C THR A 777 -2.81 -15.41 14.23
N GLY A 778 -3.71 -16.05 13.47
CA GLY A 778 -4.69 -16.97 14.03
C GLY A 778 -4.05 -18.25 14.58
N SER A 779 -3.06 -18.82 13.90
CA SER A 779 -2.30 -19.97 14.41
C SER A 779 -1.64 -19.67 15.77
N MET A 780 -0.99 -18.51 15.91
CA MET A 780 -0.34 -18.13 17.15
C MET A 780 -1.33 -17.69 18.22
N ALA A 781 -2.49 -17.12 17.85
CA ALA A 781 -3.58 -16.86 18.78
C ALA A 781 -4.16 -18.14 19.39
N VAL A 782 -4.27 -19.22 18.61
CA VAL A 782 -4.69 -20.56 19.09
C VAL A 782 -3.66 -21.13 20.06
N LEU A 783 -2.37 -21.06 19.72
CA LEU A 783 -1.29 -21.50 20.61
C LEU A 783 -1.29 -20.69 21.92
N GLU A 784 -1.51 -19.39 21.84
CA GLU A 784 -1.54 -18.51 23.01
C GLU A 784 -2.77 -18.75 23.90
N ALA A 785 -3.94 -18.96 23.30
CA ALA A 785 -5.14 -19.37 24.04
C ALA A 785 -4.88 -20.68 24.81
N ALA A 786 -4.19 -21.64 24.19
CA ALA A 786 -3.80 -22.89 24.86
C ALA A 786 -2.83 -22.64 26.02
N ARG A 787 -1.79 -21.81 25.81
CA ARG A 787 -0.81 -21.42 26.84
C ARG A 787 -1.48 -20.79 28.04
N ALA A 788 -2.33 -19.78 27.83
CA ALA A 788 -2.98 -19.05 28.91
C ALA A 788 -3.93 -19.93 29.72
N LEU A 789 -4.79 -20.71 29.07
CA LEU A 789 -5.73 -21.62 29.75
C LEU A 789 -4.99 -22.70 30.54
N GLN A 790 -3.94 -23.29 29.97
CA GLN A 790 -3.12 -24.30 30.63
C GLN A 790 -2.37 -23.73 31.85
N LYS A 791 -1.77 -22.53 31.73
CA LYS A 791 -1.09 -21.83 32.85
C LYS A 791 -2.03 -21.50 34.00
N LEU A 792 -3.27 -21.13 33.70
CA LEU A 792 -4.32 -20.89 34.71
C LEU A 792 -4.83 -22.16 35.38
N GLY A 793 -4.49 -23.34 34.85
CA GLY A 793 -4.93 -24.63 35.36
C GLY A 793 -6.46 -24.77 35.31
N VAL A 794 -7.09 -24.24 34.24
CA VAL A 794 -8.54 -24.28 34.09
C VAL A 794 -9.05 -25.72 34.07
N LYS A 795 -10.26 -25.92 34.61
CA LYS A 795 -10.93 -27.22 34.66
C LYS A 795 -12.23 -27.15 33.88
N PRO A 796 -12.19 -27.24 32.53
CA PRO A 796 -13.40 -27.15 31.74
C PRO A 796 -14.25 -28.41 31.94
N LYS A 797 -15.57 -28.30 31.79
CA LYS A 797 -16.47 -29.47 31.85
C LYS A 797 -16.24 -30.38 30.65
N ARG A 798 -16.12 -29.79 29.46
CA ARG A 798 -15.78 -30.46 28.18
C ARG A 798 -14.30 -30.34 27.86
N THR A 799 -13.81 -31.21 26.99
CA THR A 799 -12.45 -31.11 26.47
C THR A 799 -12.34 -29.93 25.52
N ILE A 800 -11.30 -29.09 25.70
CA ILE A 800 -10.95 -28.04 24.74
C ILE A 800 -9.86 -28.59 23.84
N ARG A 801 -10.08 -28.58 22.52
CA ARG A 801 -9.14 -29.07 21.51
C ARG A 801 -8.65 -27.91 20.65
N PHE A 802 -7.35 -27.75 20.58
CA PHE A 802 -6.66 -26.77 19.75
C PHE A 802 -6.19 -27.45 18.48
N VAL A 803 -6.56 -26.91 17.31
CA VAL A 803 -6.19 -27.51 16.02
C VAL A 803 -5.57 -26.45 15.11
N LEU A 804 -4.38 -26.74 14.60
CA LEU A 804 -3.76 -25.99 13.51
C LEU A 804 -3.89 -26.81 12.23
N PHE A 805 -4.79 -26.39 11.34
CA PHE A 805 -5.08 -27.11 10.09
C PHE A 805 -4.01 -26.82 9.02
N THR A 806 -3.87 -27.70 8.04
CA THR A 806 -3.00 -27.46 6.87
C THR A 806 -3.73 -27.65 5.55
N GLY A 807 -3.27 -27.01 4.49
CA GLY A 807 -3.92 -27.07 3.19
C GLY A 807 -5.24 -26.30 3.10
N GLU A 808 -5.43 -25.31 3.98
CA GLU A 808 -6.54 -24.35 3.90
C GLU A 808 -6.48 -23.64 2.53
N GLU A 809 -5.28 -23.15 2.19
CA GLU A 809 -5.02 -22.27 1.05
C GLU A 809 -5.33 -22.91 -0.31
N GLN A 810 -5.30 -24.25 -0.38
CA GLN A 810 -5.64 -25.01 -1.60
C GLN A 810 -7.07 -25.55 -1.58
N GLY A 811 -7.89 -25.10 -0.62
CA GLY A 811 -9.31 -25.36 -0.52
C GLY A 811 -9.70 -26.26 0.65
N LEU A 812 -9.24 -25.96 1.85
CA LEU A 812 -9.70 -26.54 3.12
C LEU A 812 -9.37 -28.04 3.26
N ASN A 813 -8.25 -28.47 2.69
CA ASN A 813 -7.98 -29.89 2.50
C ASN A 813 -7.65 -30.60 3.82
N GLY A 814 -6.93 -29.95 4.75
CA GLY A 814 -6.65 -30.53 6.07
C GLY A 814 -7.87 -30.62 6.97
N SER A 815 -8.75 -29.61 7.01
CA SER A 815 -10.01 -29.68 7.75
C SER A 815 -10.99 -30.69 7.13
N LYS A 816 -11.04 -30.82 5.80
CA LYS A 816 -11.77 -31.94 5.14
C LYS A 816 -11.21 -33.30 5.51
N ALA A 817 -9.88 -33.45 5.53
CA ALA A 817 -9.24 -34.68 5.96
C ALA A 817 -9.55 -34.98 7.44
N TYR A 818 -9.54 -33.96 8.30
CA TYR A 818 -9.90 -34.07 9.71
C TYR A 818 -11.35 -34.55 9.89
N VAL A 819 -12.32 -33.90 9.26
CA VAL A 819 -13.75 -34.28 9.33
C VAL A 819 -13.96 -35.72 8.85
N LYS A 820 -13.28 -36.13 7.79
CA LYS A 820 -13.32 -37.51 7.28
C LYS A 820 -12.77 -38.52 8.28
N THR A 821 -11.63 -38.22 8.91
CA THR A 821 -10.99 -39.09 9.90
C THR A 821 -11.80 -39.19 11.20
N HIS A 822 -12.37 -38.07 11.65
CA HIS A 822 -13.09 -37.95 12.92
C HIS A 822 -14.62 -38.07 12.78
N GLN A 823 -15.12 -38.74 11.73
CA GLN A 823 -16.57 -38.82 11.44
C GLN A 823 -17.42 -39.30 12.64
N LYS A 824 -16.88 -40.19 13.48
CA LYS A 824 -17.55 -40.72 14.67
C LYS A 824 -17.56 -39.76 15.88
N GLU A 825 -16.69 -38.77 15.88
CA GLU A 825 -16.59 -37.76 16.94
C GLU A 825 -17.44 -36.52 16.65
N LEU A 826 -17.88 -36.31 15.40
CA LEU A 826 -18.59 -35.10 14.98
C LEU A 826 -19.83 -34.81 15.84
N GLU A 827 -20.57 -35.84 16.26
CA GLU A 827 -21.75 -35.70 17.13
C GLU A 827 -21.40 -35.17 18.53
N LYS A 828 -20.15 -35.34 18.97
CA LYS A 828 -19.63 -34.91 20.27
C LYS A 828 -18.94 -33.56 20.26
N ILE A 829 -18.77 -32.94 19.10
CA ILE A 829 -18.20 -31.60 18.97
C ILE A 829 -19.33 -30.57 19.18
N SER A 830 -19.24 -29.79 20.26
CA SER A 830 -20.19 -28.73 20.61
C SER A 830 -20.08 -27.54 19.66
N GLY A 831 -18.86 -27.14 19.27
CA GLY A 831 -18.64 -26.08 18.30
C GLY A 831 -17.17 -25.94 17.90
N VAL A 832 -16.95 -25.30 16.76
CA VAL A 832 -15.63 -25.00 16.18
C VAL A 832 -15.54 -23.52 15.90
N LEU A 833 -14.60 -22.80 16.52
CA LEU A 833 -14.32 -21.39 16.21
C LEU A 833 -12.98 -21.28 15.49
N VAL A 834 -12.99 -20.65 14.31
CA VAL A 834 -11.79 -20.41 13.51
C VAL A 834 -11.42 -18.92 13.49
N HIS A 835 -10.13 -18.64 13.67
CA HIS A 835 -9.54 -17.30 13.59
C HIS A 835 -8.67 -17.19 12.34
N ASP A 836 -9.14 -16.47 11.33
CA ASP A 836 -8.54 -16.46 10.00
C ASP A 836 -8.98 -15.25 9.16
N SER A 837 -8.90 -14.05 9.73
CA SER A 837 -9.23 -12.79 9.04
C SER A 837 -8.17 -11.73 9.27
N GLY A 838 -6.91 -12.14 9.23
CA GLY A 838 -5.76 -11.26 9.38
C GLY A 838 -5.43 -10.91 10.83
N THR A 839 -4.89 -9.71 11.03
CA THR A 839 -4.42 -9.24 12.34
C THR A 839 -5.42 -8.38 13.11
N GLY A 840 -6.49 -7.92 12.46
CA GLY A 840 -7.34 -6.88 13.02
C GLY A 840 -8.12 -7.35 14.25
N LYS A 841 -8.53 -6.41 15.08
CA LYS A 841 -9.36 -6.66 16.26
C LYS A 841 -10.57 -7.53 15.93
N VAL A 842 -10.85 -8.53 16.77
CA VAL A 842 -12.09 -9.33 16.65
C VAL A 842 -13.27 -8.46 17.08
N LEU A 843 -14.20 -8.21 16.16
CA LEU A 843 -15.35 -7.33 16.39
C LEU A 843 -16.57 -8.10 16.86
N THR A 844 -16.78 -9.32 16.37
CA THR A 844 -17.91 -10.18 16.72
C THR A 844 -17.65 -11.63 16.28
N ILE A 845 -18.56 -12.56 16.62
CA ILE A 845 -18.54 -13.94 16.16
C ILE A 845 -19.64 -14.18 15.12
N GLY A 846 -19.27 -14.71 13.96
CA GLY A 846 -20.19 -15.13 12.90
C GLY A 846 -20.78 -16.51 13.18
N LEU A 847 -22.10 -16.59 13.25
CA LEU A 847 -22.88 -17.78 13.61
C LEU A 847 -23.25 -18.65 12.41
N MET A 848 -22.82 -18.28 11.21
CA MET A 848 -23.09 -19.01 9.96
C MET A 848 -24.59 -19.24 9.72
N GLY A 849 -25.46 -18.31 10.13
CA GLY A 849 -26.91 -18.46 10.05
C GLY A 849 -27.55 -19.39 11.09
N ASN A 850 -26.78 -19.93 12.05
CA ASN A 850 -27.33 -20.73 13.14
C ASN A 850 -27.91 -19.84 14.25
N TYR A 851 -29.14 -19.36 14.07
CA TYR A 851 -29.78 -18.49 15.06
C TYR A 851 -30.01 -19.16 16.42
N ALA A 852 -30.17 -20.48 16.46
CA ALA A 852 -30.45 -21.21 17.70
C ALA A 852 -29.32 -21.08 18.75
N VAL A 853 -28.08 -20.81 18.32
CA VAL A 853 -26.95 -20.64 19.24
C VAL A 853 -26.78 -19.20 19.75
N ARG A 854 -27.52 -18.23 19.19
CA ARG A 854 -27.29 -16.79 19.37
C ARG A 854 -27.21 -16.40 20.85
N GLU A 855 -28.21 -16.78 21.64
CA GLU A 855 -28.29 -16.44 23.06
C GLU A 855 -27.16 -17.08 23.88
N MET A 856 -26.83 -18.34 23.58
CA MET A 856 -25.76 -19.05 24.29
C MET A 856 -24.39 -18.44 24.01
N ILE A 857 -24.11 -18.07 22.76
CA ILE A 857 -22.85 -17.43 22.38
C ILE A 857 -22.79 -15.98 22.90
N ASP A 858 -23.89 -15.24 22.85
CA ASP A 858 -23.97 -13.89 23.41
C ASP A 858 -23.62 -13.89 24.90
N ARG A 859 -24.22 -14.82 25.66
CA ARG A 859 -23.93 -15.01 27.07
C ARG A 859 -22.49 -15.46 27.32
N ALA A 860 -21.94 -16.33 26.49
CA ALA A 860 -20.57 -16.80 26.60
C ALA A 860 -19.52 -15.70 26.33
N LEU A 861 -19.88 -14.64 25.59
CA LEU A 861 -18.99 -13.53 25.24
C LEU A 861 -19.29 -12.23 26.00
N TYR A 862 -20.38 -12.21 26.77
CA TYR A 862 -20.88 -11.01 27.45
C TYR A 862 -19.80 -10.25 28.25
N PRO A 863 -18.88 -10.90 29.00
CA PRO A 863 -17.83 -10.17 29.71
C PRO A 863 -16.80 -9.50 28.81
N LEU A 864 -16.49 -10.09 27.65
CA LEU A 864 -15.59 -9.48 26.67
C LEU A 864 -16.20 -8.23 26.03
N ALA A 865 -17.51 -8.25 25.77
CA ALA A 865 -18.25 -7.08 25.26
C ALA A 865 -18.15 -5.88 26.22
N GLN A 866 -17.87 -6.13 27.50
CA GLN A 866 -17.81 -5.13 28.55
C GLN A 866 -16.39 -4.75 28.97
N ALA A 867 -15.38 -5.57 28.61
CA ALA A 867 -13.99 -5.28 28.86
C ALA A 867 -13.56 -4.08 28.00
N LYS A 868 -13.17 -2.98 28.66
CA LYS A 868 -12.77 -1.71 28.00
C LYS A 868 -11.71 -1.90 26.92
N ASP A 869 -10.82 -2.85 27.12
CA ASP A 869 -9.67 -3.08 26.26
C ASP A 869 -10.00 -4.06 25.12
N VAL A 870 -11.09 -4.85 25.18
CA VAL A 870 -11.43 -5.84 24.14
C VAL A 870 -12.67 -5.45 23.34
N GLY A 871 -13.80 -5.11 23.98
CA GLY A 871 -14.99 -4.56 23.32
C GLY A 871 -15.49 -5.32 22.09
N LEU A 872 -16.20 -6.42 22.28
CA LEU A 872 -16.95 -7.11 21.21
C LEU A 872 -18.36 -6.56 21.03
N ALA A 873 -18.80 -6.51 19.78
CA ALA A 873 -20.20 -6.42 19.43
C ALA A 873 -20.90 -7.77 19.60
N GLU A 874 -22.21 -7.69 19.74
CA GLU A 874 -23.16 -8.80 19.68
C GLU A 874 -22.88 -9.78 18.50
N PRO A 875 -22.84 -11.11 18.74
CA PRO A 875 -22.73 -12.13 17.69
C PRO A 875 -23.70 -11.94 16.52
N THR A 876 -23.27 -12.32 15.33
CA THR A 876 -24.00 -12.04 14.10
C THR A 876 -24.38 -13.31 13.35
N LEU A 877 -25.53 -13.29 12.66
CA LEU A 877 -25.91 -14.36 11.72
C LEU A 877 -25.08 -14.37 10.42
N ARG A 878 -24.13 -13.43 10.28
CA ARG A 878 -23.20 -13.37 9.16
C ARG A 878 -22.61 -14.75 8.89
N SER A 879 -22.68 -15.14 7.62
CA SER A 879 -22.07 -16.36 7.12
C SER A 879 -20.85 -15.98 6.31
N GLU A 880 -19.72 -16.59 6.65
CA GLU A 880 -18.45 -16.47 5.93
C GLU A 880 -18.08 -17.85 5.42
N GLY A 881 -17.55 -17.88 4.19
CA GLY A 881 -17.01 -19.08 3.58
C GLY A 881 -15.51 -18.94 3.38
N GLY A 882 -14.87 -20.05 3.01
CA GLY A 882 -13.47 -20.04 2.60
C GLY A 882 -12.48 -20.15 3.76
N SER A 883 -12.79 -20.95 4.78
CA SER A 883 -11.81 -21.38 5.79
C SER A 883 -12.31 -22.61 6.56
N ASP A 884 -11.54 -23.08 7.53
CA ASP A 884 -11.62 -24.41 8.13
C ASP A 884 -12.87 -24.70 8.95
N HIS A 885 -13.70 -23.72 9.29
CA HIS A 885 -15.01 -23.97 9.91
C HIS A 885 -16.02 -24.57 8.91
N VAL A 886 -15.82 -24.34 7.61
CA VAL A 886 -16.77 -24.72 6.56
C VAL A 886 -16.98 -26.25 6.46
N PRO A 887 -15.94 -27.10 6.47
CA PRO A 887 -16.14 -28.55 6.43
C PRO A 887 -16.90 -29.09 7.65
N PHE A 888 -16.73 -28.48 8.83
CA PHE A 888 -17.48 -28.85 10.04
C PHE A 888 -18.96 -28.44 9.94
N ASP A 889 -19.22 -27.19 9.52
CA ASP A 889 -20.59 -26.70 9.31
C ASP A 889 -21.33 -27.51 8.25
N GLY A 890 -20.65 -27.86 7.15
CA GLY A 890 -21.18 -28.75 6.11
C GLY A 890 -21.49 -30.17 6.61
N ALA A 891 -20.81 -30.64 7.65
CA ALA A 891 -21.06 -31.92 8.32
C ALA A 891 -22.06 -31.82 9.48
N GLY A 892 -22.67 -30.66 9.71
CA GLY A 892 -23.69 -30.44 10.75
C GLY A 892 -23.13 -30.15 12.14
N VAL A 893 -21.83 -29.89 12.28
CA VAL A 893 -21.20 -29.39 13.52
C VAL A 893 -21.28 -27.86 13.53
N PRO A 894 -21.67 -27.19 14.64
CA PRO A 894 -21.70 -25.73 14.68
C PRO A 894 -20.31 -25.11 14.41
N GLY A 895 -20.12 -24.53 13.23
CA GLY A 895 -18.92 -23.82 12.83
C GLY A 895 -19.09 -22.31 12.99
N PHE A 896 -18.05 -21.64 13.48
CA PHE A 896 -18.03 -20.22 13.81
C PHE A 896 -16.77 -19.55 13.27
N TRP A 897 -16.88 -18.24 13.07
CA TRP A 897 -15.85 -17.39 12.49
C TRP A 897 -15.59 -16.15 13.35
N CYS A 898 -14.33 -15.82 13.61
CA CYS A 898 -13.96 -14.51 14.15
C CYS A 898 -14.15 -13.43 13.08
N VAL A 899 -15.17 -12.58 13.22
CA VAL A 899 -15.33 -11.43 12.32
C VAL A 899 -14.39 -10.34 12.80
N GLN A 900 -13.29 -10.16 12.08
CA GLN A 900 -12.27 -9.18 12.41
C GLN A 900 -12.47 -7.85 11.68
N GLN A 901 -11.94 -6.79 12.27
CA GLN A 901 -11.73 -5.54 11.60
C GLN A 901 -10.80 -5.75 10.39
N ASN A 902 -11.21 -5.28 9.22
CA ASN A 902 -10.35 -5.33 8.05
C ASN A 902 -9.25 -4.27 8.19
N VAL A 903 -8.05 -4.68 8.60
CA VAL A 903 -6.86 -3.81 8.67
C VAL A 903 -5.95 -4.12 7.50
N ASP A 904 -6.34 -3.59 6.34
CA ASP A 904 -5.68 -3.82 5.04
C ASP A 904 -5.61 -5.30 4.61
N TYR A 905 -6.34 -6.22 5.26
CA TYR A 905 -6.29 -7.65 4.96
C TYR A 905 -6.77 -7.92 3.53
N ASP A 906 -7.83 -7.25 3.07
CA ASP A 906 -8.29 -7.31 1.68
C ASP A 906 -7.21 -6.85 0.67
N LYS A 907 -6.26 -6.02 1.09
CA LYS A 907 -5.10 -5.60 0.30
C LYS A 907 -3.97 -6.63 0.41
N THR A 908 -3.57 -7.03 1.62
CA THR A 908 -2.33 -7.80 1.86
C THR A 908 -2.49 -9.31 1.77
N HIS A 909 -3.69 -9.86 1.98
CA HIS A 909 -3.99 -11.29 1.89
C HIS A 909 -3.49 -11.90 0.58
N HIS A 910 -2.84 -13.07 0.67
CA HIS A 910 -2.21 -13.80 -0.44
C HIS A 910 -1.16 -13.01 -1.25
N SER A 911 -0.63 -11.92 -0.73
CA SER A 911 0.34 -11.08 -1.45
C SER A 911 1.73 -11.14 -0.87
N GLN A 912 2.69 -10.60 -1.62
CA GLN A 912 4.06 -10.37 -1.14
C GLN A 912 4.14 -9.40 0.06
N ALA A 913 3.02 -8.77 0.42
CA ALA A 913 2.91 -7.83 1.51
C ALA A 913 2.27 -8.44 2.77
N ASP A 914 1.98 -9.74 2.79
CA ASP A 914 1.62 -10.48 4.00
C ASP A 914 2.86 -10.84 4.83
N THR A 915 3.32 -9.88 5.63
CA THR A 915 4.57 -9.93 6.38
C THR A 915 4.38 -9.47 7.83
N LEU A 916 5.35 -9.81 8.68
CA LEU A 916 5.29 -9.57 10.13
C LEU A 916 5.05 -8.09 10.52
N ASP A 917 5.53 -7.13 9.73
CA ASP A 917 5.34 -5.69 9.96
C ASP A 917 3.87 -5.25 9.84
N ARG A 918 3.00 -6.10 9.29
CA ARG A 918 1.55 -5.85 9.24
C ARG A 918 0.82 -6.28 10.49
N VAL A 919 1.47 -7.03 11.37
CA VAL A 919 0.86 -7.52 12.60
C VAL A 919 0.63 -6.36 13.57
N ARG A 920 -0.63 -6.21 13.99
CA ARG A 920 -1.05 -5.36 15.10
C ARG A 920 -1.01 -6.18 16.37
N TRP A 921 0.07 -6.02 17.13
CA TRP A 921 0.35 -6.84 18.31
C TRP A 921 -0.75 -6.80 19.37
N ASP A 922 -1.35 -5.64 19.59
CA ASP A 922 -2.44 -5.50 20.57
C ASP A 922 -3.71 -6.21 20.08
N ASP A 923 -4.13 -5.97 18.83
CA ASP A 923 -5.26 -6.66 18.20
C ASP A 923 -5.09 -8.19 18.17
N LEU A 924 -3.87 -8.70 17.88
CA LEU A 924 -3.56 -10.13 17.94
C LEU A 924 -3.69 -10.69 19.36
N THR A 925 -3.23 -9.93 20.36
CA THR A 925 -3.36 -10.30 21.78
C THR A 925 -4.84 -10.37 22.18
N GLU A 926 -5.64 -9.40 21.72
CA GLU A 926 -7.10 -9.41 21.89
C GLU A 926 -7.77 -10.59 21.17
N GLY A 927 -7.31 -10.96 19.98
CA GLY A 927 -7.79 -12.16 19.27
C GLY A 927 -7.57 -13.45 20.08
N ALA A 928 -6.37 -13.61 20.67
CA ALA A 928 -6.07 -14.73 21.56
C ALA A 928 -6.96 -14.75 22.82
N GLN A 929 -7.25 -13.57 23.39
CA GLN A 929 -8.18 -13.40 24.50
C GLN A 929 -9.59 -13.89 24.14
N VAL A 930 -10.10 -13.52 22.96
CA VAL A 930 -11.41 -13.97 22.47
C VAL A 930 -11.45 -15.48 22.32
N LEU A 931 -10.42 -16.09 21.71
CA LEU A 931 -10.35 -17.54 21.54
C LEU A 931 -10.34 -18.27 22.89
N ALA A 932 -9.53 -17.81 23.85
CA ALA A 932 -9.43 -18.43 25.17
C ALA A 932 -10.75 -18.37 25.95
N VAL A 933 -11.40 -17.21 25.98
CA VAL A 933 -12.69 -17.03 26.67
C VAL A 933 -13.81 -17.79 25.97
N PHE A 934 -13.89 -17.76 24.64
CA PHE A 934 -14.87 -18.57 23.90
C PHE A 934 -14.69 -20.06 24.21
N ALA A 935 -13.46 -20.57 24.12
CA ALA A 935 -13.16 -21.97 24.37
C ALA A 935 -13.60 -22.40 25.78
N TYR A 936 -13.22 -21.61 26.80
CA TYR A 936 -13.58 -21.90 28.18
C TYR A 936 -15.09 -21.80 28.41
N ASN A 937 -15.73 -20.69 28.04
CA ASN A 937 -17.14 -20.45 28.36
C ASN A 937 -18.07 -21.42 27.62
N VAL A 938 -17.80 -21.76 26.35
CA VAL A 938 -18.55 -22.78 25.63
C VAL A 938 -18.34 -24.17 26.25
N ALA A 939 -17.11 -24.48 26.69
CA ALA A 939 -16.84 -25.75 27.37
C ALA A 939 -17.58 -25.87 28.72
N GLN A 940 -17.88 -24.74 29.37
CA GLN A 940 -18.62 -24.67 30.64
C GLN A 940 -20.15 -24.73 30.51
N LEU A 941 -20.71 -24.60 29.31
CA LEU A 941 -22.16 -24.66 29.10
C LEU A 941 -22.75 -25.98 29.65
N PRO A 942 -23.98 -26.00 30.16
CA PRO A 942 -24.60 -27.25 30.62
C PRO A 942 -24.82 -28.23 29.46
N GLU A 943 -25.26 -27.72 28.31
CA GLU A 943 -25.61 -28.47 27.10
C GLU A 943 -24.65 -28.12 25.95
N MET A 944 -24.58 -28.99 24.93
CA MET A 944 -23.88 -28.65 23.70
C MET A 944 -24.66 -27.58 22.92
N LEU A 945 -23.97 -26.82 22.08
CA LEU A 945 -24.62 -25.82 21.25
C LEU A 945 -25.60 -26.49 20.25
N PRO A 946 -26.78 -25.91 20.02
CA PRO A 946 -27.75 -26.45 19.07
C PRO A 946 -27.21 -26.46 17.63
N ARG A 947 -27.44 -27.57 16.93
CA ARG A 947 -27.08 -27.76 15.52
C ARG A 947 -28.11 -27.12 14.60
N LYS A 948 -27.71 -26.79 13.37
CA LYS A 948 -28.66 -26.37 12.32
C LYS A 948 -29.60 -27.54 11.95
N PRO A 949 -30.83 -27.26 11.51
CA PRO A 949 -31.65 -28.28 10.86
C PRO A 949 -30.89 -28.90 9.68
N ALA A 950 -30.99 -30.21 9.50
CA ALA A 950 -30.42 -30.87 8.34
C ALA A 950 -30.96 -30.19 7.07
N LYS A 951 -30.08 -29.87 6.10
CA LYS A 951 -30.52 -29.39 4.79
C LYS A 951 -31.49 -30.43 4.22
N GLN A 952 -32.76 -30.06 4.05
CA GLN A 952 -33.68 -30.87 3.26
C GLN A 952 -33.06 -30.98 1.87
N GLY A 953 -32.77 -32.21 1.43
CA GLY A 953 -32.20 -32.44 0.10
C GLY A 953 -33.11 -31.82 -0.96
N GLY A 954 -32.67 -30.72 -1.55
CA GLY A 954 -33.19 -30.20 -2.79
C GLY A 954 -32.33 -30.75 -3.92
N ASP A 955 -33.01 -31.36 -4.89
CA ASP A 955 -32.45 -31.95 -6.11
C ASP A 955 -31.43 -31.07 -6.85
#